data_AF-A0A968XLF5-F1
#
_entry.id   AF-A0A968XLF5-F1
#
_cell.length_a   1.000
_cell.length_b   1.000
_cell.length_c   1.000
_cell.angle_alpha   90.00
_cell.angle_beta   90.00
_cell.angle_gamma   90.00
#
_symmetry.space_group_name_H-M   'P 1'
#
loop_
_entity.id
_entity.type
_entity.pdbx_description
1 polymer ?
#
loop_
_entity_poly.entity_id
_entity_poly.type
_entity_poly.pdbx_seq_one_letter_code
_entity_poly.pdbx_strand_id
1 'polypeptide(L)'
;MVTLNTAQINSLVVSSGNLAGPVVDVNPTSLAVLAAAAARYPSNDITTGDGINTGGFRFNSPTPVKQNAHTARFDWILTGDQKHQISLRGNYQQDLVSTFKQFPDTPAPGTWSHPLGFAATHNWLVSNNMTNRFSFGLTRLAFSNQGDSSEPNINFRDVYNPARFVRTNSRVNPTFNITDDFTWLKGNHNIQFGTNIRLIRNKLTNFAQAFDNGSMNFGFYAASGGSVLTPVNEFLRTTTGDPNRSVGSASTRSVQSGLTALLGRLSQYTANFNFQLDGNPFPSGSPTVREWATEEYDFYVQDAWKLRPNVTITMGLRYGLSIPVYETQGFQVAPNIPLQEYFERRVAASARGENYTEPLIMDLVGPANNKPGFYALDKNNFQPRVAIAWSPNFESGFLRALFGSQNDSVIRGGFAITNDYFGQQLAVTFDAANTLGFATSRNISANTYNITTNPGPLYTGSNMAIRPLPNITTPANLVFPQQQPANNARRIETSLDTNLVAPIHYSWNLSFGRKLPKGAYFDISYIGRAARNLLATRDVMAPNNLTDPRSGQTYYEAASYVELQRRAGTPLSQLQNQPFFENLWTPGSLATAFGYAAGTSNTQAVFRAQGDFVGGNDWSSMQTELDNRSGKRLFHQNQYAALTSF
;
A
#
# COMPACT_ATOMS: atom_id res chain seq x y z
N MET A 1 15.17 -26.61 33.32
CA MET A 1 14.94 -26.69 31.85
C MET A 1 14.58 -28.13 31.53
N VAL A 2 13.57 -28.39 30.71
CA VAL A 2 13.17 -29.75 30.30
C VAL A 2 13.45 -29.87 28.80
N THR A 3 14.23 -30.87 28.40
CA THR A 3 14.55 -31.15 26.99
C THR A 3 13.80 -32.38 26.56
N LEU A 4 13.09 -32.30 25.42
CA LEU A 4 12.35 -33.42 24.85
C LEU A 4 13.16 -34.01 23.69
N ASN A 5 13.38 -35.32 23.71
CA ASN A 5 13.89 -36.06 22.57
C ASN A 5 12.76 -36.39 21.57
N THR A 6 13.10 -36.90 20.39
CA THR A 6 12.13 -37.24 19.34
C THR A 6 11.05 -38.23 19.82
N ALA A 7 11.42 -39.25 20.61
CA ALA A 7 10.47 -40.22 21.13
C ALA A 7 9.46 -39.58 22.10
N GLN A 8 9.93 -38.65 22.94
CA GLN A 8 9.06 -37.88 23.84
C GLN A 8 8.13 -36.95 23.06
N ILE A 9 8.62 -36.27 22.01
CA ILE A 9 7.77 -35.45 21.14
C ILE A 9 6.70 -36.31 20.44
N ASN A 10 7.07 -37.48 19.92
CA ASN A 10 6.11 -38.40 19.28
C ASN A 10 5.11 -39.02 20.27
N SER A 11 5.42 -39.01 21.57
CA SER A 11 4.50 -39.45 22.64
C SER A 11 3.53 -38.36 23.11
N LEU A 12 3.65 -37.13 22.59
CA LEU A 12 2.78 -36.03 22.98
C LEU A 12 1.33 -36.32 22.58
N VAL A 13 0.41 -36.06 23.51
CA VAL A 13 -1.04 -36.23 23.32
C VAL A 13 -1.77 -34.96 23.72
N VAL A 14 -2.94 -34.75 23.15
CA VAL A 14 -3.93 -33.79 23.65
C VAL A 14 -5.00 -34.58 24.38
N SER A 15 -5.16 -34.33 25.68
CA SER A 15 -5.98 -35.16 26.57
C SER A 15 -7.48 -34.88 26.49
N SER A 16 -7.88 -33.69 26.03
CA SER A 16 -9.28 -33.24 26.06
C SER A 16 -9.65 -32.24 24.97
N GLY A 17 -10.95 -32.08 24.73
CA GLY A 17 -11.51 -31.19 23.70
C GLY A 17 -11.53 -31.80 22.29
N ASN A 18 -11.96 -31.00 21.30
CA ASN A 18 -12.19 -31.45 19.93
C ASN A 18 -10.92 -31.86 19.15
N LEU A 19 -9.74 -31.68 19.75
CA LEU A 19 -8.45 -32.05 19.19
C LEU A 19 -7.81 -33.24 19.92
N ALA A 20 -8.53 -33.90 20.83
CA ALA A 20 -8.01 -35.00 21.64
C ALA A 20 -7.45 -36.13 20.76
N GLY A 21 -6.27 -36.63 21.13
CA GLY A 21 -5.55 -37.65 20.37
C GLY A 21 -4.03 -37.43 20.33
N PRO A 22 -3.29 -38.34 19.70
CA PRO A 22 -1.85 -38.21 19.53
C PRO A 22 -1.50 -37.04 18.63
N VAL A 23 -0.46 -36.30 19.00
CA VAL A 23 0.19 -35.32 18.13
C VAL A 23 0.89 -36.06 16.99
N VAL A 24 0.88 -35.49 15.79
CA VAL A 24 1.62 -36.06 14.67
C VAL A 24 3.11 -36.19 14.98
N ASP A 25 3.75 -37.21 14.44
CA ASP A 25 5.18 -37.44 14.65
C ASP A 25 6.04 -36.32 14.09
N VAL A 26 7.24 -36.17 14.67
CA VAL A 26 8.33 -35.35 14.12
C VAL A 26 8.62 -35.78 12.69
N ASN A 27 8.68 -34.82 11.77
CA ASN A 27 9.06 -35.05 10.39
C ASN A 27 10.58 -35.24 10.26
N PRO A 28 11.08 -36.42 9.84
CA PRO A 28 12.51 -36.67 9.69
C PRO A 28 13.18 -35.72 8.68
N THR A 29 12.48 -35.33 7.61
CA THR A 29 12.99 -34.41 6.59
C THR A 29 13.21 -33.02 7.17
N SER A 30 12.25 -32.52 7.97
CA SER A 30 12.37 -31.23 8.65
C SER A 30 13.51 -31.24 9.67
N LEU A 31 13.58 -32.31 10.49
CA LEU A 31 14.66 -32.47 11.45
C LEU A 31 16.05 -32.49 10.75
N ALA A 32 16.18 -33.21 9.63
CA ALA A 32 17.42 -33.26 8.86
C ALA A 32 17.82 -31.90 8.28
N VAL A 33 16.88 -31.12 7.75
CA VAL A 33 17.15 -29.76 7.24
C VAL A 33 17.61 -28.83 8.36
N LEU A 34 16.93 -28.86 9.51
CA LEU A 34 17.30 -28.04 10.67
C LEU A 34 18.67 -28.45 11.24
N ALA A 35 18.96 -29.75 11.33
CA ALA A 35 20.26 -30.25 11.77
C ALA A 35 21.38 -29.84 10.80
N ALA A 36 21.14 -29.95 9.49
CA ALA A 36 22.10 -29.51 8.47
C ALA A 36 22.34 -27.99 8.53
N ALA A 37 21.28 -27.20 8.74
CA ALA A 37 21.39 -25.76 8.92
C ALA A 37 22.21 -25.40 10.17
N ALA A 38 21.96 -26.04 11.31
CA ALA A 38 22.71 -25.81 12.54
C ALA A 38 24.19 -26.23 12.43
N ALA A 39 24.47 -27.33 11.72
CA ALA A 39 25.85 -27.76 11.45
C ALA A 39 26.58 -26.80 10.50
N ARG A 40 25.88 -26.27 9.51
CA ARG A 40 26.44 -25.35 8.51
C ARG A 40 26.62 -23.92 9.02
N TYR A 41 25.74 -23.48 9.91
CA TYR A 41 25.72 -22.16 10.51
C TYR A 41 25.70 -22.25 12.05
N PRO A 42 26.80 -22.69 12.68
CA PRO A 42 26.84 -22.84 14.14
C PRO A 42 26.57 -21.51 14.84
N SER A 43 25.65 -21.51 15.81
CA SER A 43 25.29 -20.30 16.56
C SER A 43 26.52 -19.61 17.16
N ASN A 44 26.68 -18.32 16.90
CA ASN A 44 27.76 -17.48 17.43
C ASN A 44 27.26 -16.12 17.93
N ASP A 45 25.94 -15.93 18.00
CA ASP A 45 25.29 -14.70 18.41
C ASP A 45 24.08 -14.99 19.31
N ILE A 46 24.17 -14.54 20.57
CA ILE A 46 23.13 -14.72 21.59
C ILE A 46 22.09 -13.60 21.61
N THR A 47 22.22 -12.58 20.76
CA THR A 47 21.28 -11.44 20.72
C THR A 47 19.99 -11.75 19.96
N THR A 48 19.94 -12.90 19.28
CA THR A 48 18.77 -13.42 18.56
C THR A 48 18.57 -14.90 18.86
N GLY A 49 17.35 -15.39 18.68
CA GLY A 49 16.96 -16.71 19.18
C GLY A 49 16.76 -16.70 20.71
N ASP A 50 16.52 -17.87 21.28
CA ASP A 50 16.33 -18.05 22.72
C ASP A 50 17.55 -18.68 23.41
N GLY A 51 18.61 -18.97 22.65
CA GLY A 51 19.85 -19.59 23.14
C GLY A 51 19.71 -21.08 23.49
N ILE A 52 18.54 -21.69 23.25
CA ILE A 52 18.22 -23.07 23.62
C ILE A 52 17.72 -23.84 22.39
N ASN A 53 16.57 -23.43 21.84
CA ASN A 53 15.95 -24.03 20.67
C ASN A 53 16.50 -23.40 19.38
N THR A 54 16.79 -22.11 19.41
CA THR A 54 17.35 -21.36 18.28
C THR A 54 18.45 -20.41 18.75
N GLY A 55 19.39 -20.11 17.86
CA GLY A 55 20.47 -19.16 18.12
C GLY A 55 20.83 -18.39 16.85
N GLY A 56 21.43 -17.22 17.02
CA GLY A 56 21.86 -16.37 15.92
C GLY A 56 23.14 -16.86 15.26
N PHE A 57 23.20 -16.73 13.94
CA PHE A 57 24.45 -16.84 13.17
C PHE A 57 24.79 -15.49 12.56
N ARG A 58 25.91 -14.91 12.98
CA ARG A 58 26.42 -13.62 12.53
C ARG A 58 27.70 -13.81 11.73
N PHE A 59 27.76 -13.15 10.58
CA PHE A 59 28.92 -13.15 9.69
C PHE A 59 29.07 -11.78 9.01
N ASN A 60 30.26 -11.50 8.48
CA ASN A 60 30.49 -10.31 7.67
C ASN A 60 29.99 -10.55 6.24
N SER A 61 28.95 -9.84 5.81
CA SER A 61 28.45 -9.89 4.44
C SER A 61 29.01 -8.72 3.62
N PRO A 62 29.81 -8.95 2.56
CA PRO A 62 30.30 -7.85 1.72
C PRO A 62 29.16 -7.21 0.91
N THR A 63 29.14 -5.89 0.86
CA THR A 63 28.17 -5.08 0.10
C THR A 63 28.89 -4.16 -0.89
N PRO A 64 29.52 -4.72 -1.94
CA PRO A 64 30.27 -3.92 -2.91
C PRO A 64 29.37 -2.92 -3.63
N VAL A 65 29.96 -1.75 -3.92
CA VAL A 65 29.35 -0.68 -4.71
C VAL A 65 30.26 -0.40 -5.89
N LYS A 66 29.70 -0.42 -7.11
CA LYS A 66 30.36 0.03 -8.33
C LYS A 66 29.52 1.15 -8.93
N GLN A 67 30.09 2.34 -9.06
CA GLN A 67 29.41 3.50 -9.65
C GLN A 67 30.12 3.88 -10.94
N ASN A 68 29.38 3.91 -12.05
CA ASN A 68 29.91 4.22 -13.37
C ASN A 68 28.93 5.17 -14.06
N ALA A 69 29.21 6.47 -13.98
CA ALA A 69 28.42 7.51 -14.64
C ALA A 69 29.27 8.28 -15.63
N HIS A 70 28.73 8.48 -16.82
CA HIS A 70 29.36 9.18 -17.93
C HIS A 70 28.43 10.27 -18.43
N THR A 71 28.96 11.47 -18.61
CA THR A 71 28.23 12.60 -19.17
C THR A 71 29.08 13.23 -20.27
N ALA A 72 28.45 13.56 -21.39
CA ALA A 72 29.05 14.34 -22.46
C ALA A 72 28.13 15.51 -22.82
N ARG A 73 28.74 16.66 -23.12
CA ARG A 73 28.04 17.84 -23.61
C ARG A 73 28.80 18.44 -24.78
N PHE A 74 28.07 18.83 -25.80
CA PHE A 74 28.59 19.51 -26.97
C PHE A 74 27.77 20.78 -27.21
N ASP A 75 28.44 21.91 -27.33
CA ASP A 75 27.81 23.20 -27.60
C ASP A 75 28.38 23.76 -28.90
N TRP A 76 27.51 24.22 -29.79
CA TRP A 76 27.88 24.72 -31.11
C TRP A 76 27.15 26.01 -31.43
N ILE A 77 27.92 27.05 -31.72
CA ILE A 77 27.42 28.29 -32.30
C ILE A 77 27.39 28.08 -33.82
N LEU A 78 26.19 27.89 -34.37
CA LEU A 78 25.96 27.50 -35.76
C LEU A 78 26.26 28.66 -36.73
N THR A 79 26.01 29.90 -36.30
CA THR A 79 26.19 31.11 -37.13
C THR A 79 27.24 32.04 -36.53
N GLY A 80 28.00 32.73 -37.38
CA GLY A 80 29.03 33.68 -36.94
C GLY A 80 28.50 34.87 -36.13
N ASP A 81 27.21 35.21 -36.31
CA ASP A 81 26.50 36.24 -35.53
C ASP A 81 25.94 35.72 -34.20
N GLN A 82 26.20 34.46 -33.87
CA GLN A 82 25.78 33.75 -32.65
C GLN A 82 24.27 33.66 -32.43
N LYS A 83 23.45 33.94 -33.46
CA LYS A 83 22.00 33.87 -33.36
C LYS A 83 21.45 32.47 -33.27
N HIS A 84 22.19 31.44 -33.67
CA HIS A 84 21.78 30.05 -33.54
C HIS A 84 22.80 29.27 -32.71
N GLN A 85 22.34 28.70 -31.60
CA GLN A 85 23.17 27.91 -30.69
C GLN A 85 22.51 26.56 -30.46
N ILE A 86 23.25 25.48 -30.69
CA ILE A 86 22.82 24.10 -30.45
C ILE A 86 23.60 23.55 -29.27
N SER A 87 22.90 22.87 -28.36
CA SER A 87 23.50 22.13 -27.26
C SER A 87 23.01 20.69 -27.29
N LEU A 88 23.92 19.74 -27.21
CA LEU A 88 23.64 18.31 -27.10
C LEU A 88 24.21 17.80 -25.77
N ARG A 89 23.44 17.02 -25.03
CA ARG A 89 23.89 16.39 -23.79
C ARG A 89 23.50 14.92 -23.76
N GLY A 90 24.44 14.04 -23.45
CA GLY A 90 24.22 12.62 -23.20
C GLY A 90 24.63 12.23 -21.78
N ASN A 91 23.88 11.32 -21.17
CA ASN A 91 24.17 10.74 -19.87
C ASN A 91 23.95 9.23 -19.93
N TYR A 92 24.87 8.49 -19.33
CA TYR A 92 24.81 7.04 -19.24
C TYR A 92 25.34 6.61 -17.87
N GLN A 93 24.61 5.74 -17.19
CA GLN A 93 24.99 5.24 -15.87
C GLN A 93 24.84 3.71 -15.81
N GLN A 94 25.71 3.07 -15.05
CA GLN A 94 25.79 1.62 -14.83
C GLN A 94 26.28 1.34 -13.40
N ASP A 95 25.40 1.60 -12.43
CA ASP A 95 25.75 1.42 -11.02
C ASP A 95 25.22 0.07 -10.52
N LEU A 96 26.04 -0.63 -9.75
CA LEU A 96 25.71 -1.88 -9.09
C LEU A 96 25.93 -1.72 -7.59
N VAL A 97 24.88 -1.96 -6.81
CA VAL A 97 24.91 -1.93 -5.35
C VAL A 97 24.43 -3.28 -4.84
N SER A 98 25.30 -4.06 -4.22
CA SER A 98 24.91 -5.31 -3.57
C SER A 98 24.45 -5.07 -2.13
N THR A 99 23.49 -5.87 -1.69
CA THR A 99 22.98 -5.89 -0.31
C THR A 99 23.44 -7.15 0.42
N PHE A 100 23.08 -7.27 1.70
CA PHE A 100 23.50 -8.40 2.54
C PHE A 100 22.93 -9.74 2.05
N LYS A 101 23.74 -10.79 2.16
CA LYS A 101 23.34 -12.19 1.93
C LYS A 101 22.54 -12.74 3.12
N GLN A 102 21.75 -13.79 2.90
CA GLN A 102 21.13 -14.54 4.03
C GLN A 102 22.19 -15.29 4.81
N PHE A 103 23.04 -16.03 4.09
CA PHE A 103 24.16 -16.81 4.58
C PHE A 103 25.40 -16.61 3.67
N PRO A 104 26.62 -16.90 4.12
CA PRO A 104 27.85 -16.65 3.35
C PRO A 104 27.85 -17.23 1.92
N ASP A 105 27.21 -18.38 1.76
CA ASP A 105 27.09 -19.20 0.55
C ASP A 105 25.83 -18.92 -0.28
N THR A 106 24.93 -18.05 0.19
CA THR A 106 23.75 -17.64 -0.58
C THR A 106 24.09 -16.49 -1.54
N PRO A 107 23.32 -16.32 -2.64
CA PRO A 107 23.43 -15.16 -3.51
C PRO A 107 23.18 -13.85 -2.75
N ALA A 108 23.84 -12.77 -3.16
CA ALA A 108 23.57 -11.43 -2.65
C ALA A 108 22.51 -10.77 -3.55
N PRO A 109 21.37 -10.32 -3.01
CA PRO A 109 20.50 -9.42 -3.76
C PRO A 109 21.22 -8.11 -4.04
N GLY A 110 20.82 -7.39 -5.09
CA GLY A 110 21.42 -6.11 -5.43
C GLY A 110 20.56 -5.27 -6.35
N THR A 111 20.95 -4.02 -6.54
CA THR A 111 20.30 -3.10 -7.47
C THR A 111 21.27 -2.72 -8.57
N TRP A 112 20.85 -2.94 -9.81
CA TRP A 112 21.50 -2.44 -11.00
C TRP A 112 20.75 -1.21 -11.50
N SER A 113 21.35 -0.02 -11.36
CA SER A 113 20.84 1.23 -11.91
C SER A 113 21.47 1.46 -13.28
N HIS A 114 20.64 1.54 -14.33
CA HIS A 114 21.08 1.70 -15.71
C HIS A 114 20.33 2.79 -16.49
N PRO A 115 20.18 4.01 -15.94
CA PRO A 115 19.51 5.09 -16.65
C PRO A 115 20.36 5.61 -17.81
N LEU A 116 19.64 6.16 -18.79
CA LEU A 116 20.17 6.78 -20.00
C LEU A 116 19.42 8.10 -20.19
N GLY A 117 20.11 9.15 -20.61
CA GLY A 117 19.49 10.40 -20.98
C GLY A 117 20.15 11.04 -22.19
N PHE A 118 19.35 11.64 -23.06
CA PHE A 118 19.81 12.49 -24.15
C PHE A 118 18.95 13.75 -24.19
N ALA A 119 19.55 14.90 -24.48
CA ALA A 119 18.85 16.14 -24.75
C ALA A 119 19.54 16.91 -25.87
N ALA A 120 18.73 17.50 -26.75
CA ALA A 120 19.13 18.47 -27.75
C ALA A 120 18.36 19.76 -27.50
N THR A 121 19.04 20.89 -27.51
CA THR A 121 18.45 22.22 -27.38
C THR A 121 18.92 23.10 -28.51
N HIS A 122 18.01 23.85 -29.12
CA HIS A 122 18.28 24.89 -30.10
C HIS A 122 17.76 26.22 -29.58
N ASN A 123 18.69 27.11 -29.22
CA ASN A 123 18.35 28.49 -28.93
C ASN A 123 18.55 29.30 -30.21
N TRP A 124 17.58 30.14 -30.56
CA TRP A 124 17.83 31.13 -31.59
C TRP A 124 17.22 32.51 -31.32
N LEU A 125 17.99 33.53 -31.65
CA LEU A 125 17.61 34.94 -31.62
C LEU A 125 16.93 35.27 -32.95
N VAL A 126 15.59 35.26 -32.97
CA VAL A 126 14.78 35.57 -34.16
C VAL A 126 15.00 37.01 -34.61
N SER A 127 15.06 37.93 -33.64
CA SER A 127 15.31 39.36 -33.81
C SER A 127 15.90 39.93 -32.52
N ASN A 128 16.26 41.21 -32.48
CA ASN A 128 16.81 41.85 -31.28
C ASN A 128 15.86 41.86 -30.07
N ASN A 129 14.60 41.46 -30.24
CA ASN A 129 13.59 41.43 -29.19
C ASN A 129 12.78 40.12 -29.13
N MET A 130 13.20 39.09 -29.88
CA MET A 130 12.52 37.79 -29.91
C MET A 130 13.54 36.66 -29.83
N THR A 131 13.37 35.77 -28.85
CA THR A 131 14.22 34.58 -28.66
C THR A 131 13.34 33.35 -28.55
N ASN A 132 13.73 32.28 -29.23
CA ASN A 132 13.10 30.97 -29.06
C ASN A 132 14.09 29.96 -28.49
N ARG A 133 13.58 29.07 -27.65
CA ARG A 133 14.30 27.89 -27.19
C ARG A 133 13.46 26.66 -27.45
N PHE A 134 13.92 25.82 -28.37
CA PHE A 134 13.37 24.49 -28.57
C PHE A 134 14.24 23.46 -27.85
N SER A 135 13.63 22.48 -27.19
CA SER A 135 14.34 21.35 -26.59
C SER A 135 13.61 20.03 -26.83
N PHE A 136 14.38 19.01 -27.21
CA PHE A 136 13.94 17.62 -27.28
C PHE A 136 14.81 16.79 -26.34
N GLY A 137 14.22 15.89 -25.56
CA GLY A 137 14.99 14.99 -24.71
C GLY A 137 14.32 13.66 -24.47
N LEU A 138 15.15 12.64 -24.23
CA LEU A 138 14.77 11.36 -23.69
C LEU A 138 15.39 11.24 -22.29
N THR A 139 14.57 10.98 -21.29
CA THR A 139 15.02 10.48 -19.99
C THR A 139 14.52 9.06 -19.84
N ARG A 140 15.42 8.07 -19.91
CA ARG A 140 15.12 6.66 -19.66
C ARG A 140 15.62 6.32 -18.26
N LEU A 141 14.74 6.45 -17.27
CA LEU A 141 15.02 5.92 -15.93
C LEU A 141 14.92 4.39 -15.98
N ALA A 142 15.90 3.68 -15.45
CA ALA A 142 15.86 2.23 -15.45
C ALA A 142 16.66 1.63 -14.29
N PHE A 143 16.06 0.63 -13.65
CA PHE A 143 16.73 -0.17 -12.64
C PHE A 143 16.24 -1.62 -12.67
N SER A 144 17.07 -2.50 -12.13
CA SER A 144 16.76 -3.90 -11.90
C SER A 144 17.20 -4.26 -10.48
N ASN A 145 16.23 -4.54 -9.61
CA ASN A 145 16.50 -5.19 -8.34
C ASN A 145 16.65 -6.69 -8.62
N GLN A 146 17.86 -7.19 -8.45
CA GLN A 146 18.23 -8.59 -8.61
C GLN A 146 17.94 -9.32 -7.29
N GLY A 147 17.07 -10.33 -7.36
CA GLY A 147 16.72 -11.18 -6.23
C GLY A 147 17.76 -12.25 -5.93
N ASP A 148 17.60 -12.95 -4.81
CA ASP A 148 18.44 -14.09 -4.40
C ASP A 148 17.78 -15.46 -4.64
N SER A 149 16.54 -15.50 -5.14
CA SER A 149 15.81 -16.76 -5.33
C SER A 149 14.86 -16.77 -6.52
N SER A 150 14.91 -17.87 -7.27
CA SER A 150 13.97 -18.31 -8.31
C SER A 150 13.21 -19.58 -7.92
N GLU A 151 13.08 -19.86 -6.62
CA GLU A 151 12.44 -21.08 -6.10
C GLU A 151 11.22 -20.74 -5.21
N PRO A 152 10.29 -21.67 -4.96
CA PRO A 152 9.24 -21.50 -3.96
C PRO A 152 9.81 -21.09 -2.59
N ASN A 153 9.13 -20.18 -1.88
CA ASN A 153 9.54 -19.79 -0.53
C ASN A 153 8.94 -20.76 0.48
N ILE A 154 9.72 -21.76 0.91
CA ILE A 154 9.34 -22.68 1.98
C ILE A 154 10.27 -22.47 3.18
N ASN A 155 9.70 -22.09 4.32
CA ASN A 155 10.45 -21.72 5.52
C ASN A 155 9.86 -22.30 6.82
N PHE A 156 10.70 -22.35 7.86
CA PHE A 156 10.34 -22.71 9.22
C PHE A 156 10.20 -21.41 10.02
N ARG A 157 8.97 -20.91 10.19
CA ARG A 157 8.72 -19.58 10.79
C ARG A 157 9.39 -19.48 12.16
N ASP A 158 10.17 -18.40 12.34
CA ASP A 158 10.94 -18.08 13.55
C ASP A 158 12.06 -19.09 13.91
N VAL A 159 12.32 -20.10 13.08
CA VAL A 159 13.38 -21.12 13.31
C VAL A 159 14.47 -21.05 12.24
N TYR A 160 14.10 -21.18 10.96
CA TYR A 160 15.08 -21.24 9.88
C TYR A 160 14.47 -20.77 8.55
N ASN A 161 15.18 -19.87 7.87
CA ASN A 161 14.85 -19.41 6.53
C ASN A 161 16.08 -19.59 5.62
N PRO A 162 16.03 -20.48 4.61
CA PRO A 162 17.22 -20.86 3.84
C PRO A 162 17.76 -19.76 2.91
N ALA A 163 16.92 -18.79 2.53
CA ALA A 163 17.27 -17.64 1.71
C ALA A 163 16.43 -16.42 2.13
N ARG A 164 16.72 -15.23 1.59
CA ARG A 164 15.85 -14.05 1.83
C ARG A 164 14.58 -14.12 0.99
N PHE A 165 14.62 -14.87 -0.12
CA PHE A 165 13.53 -14.97 -1.10
C PHE A 165 13.13 -13.60 -1.68
N VAL A 166 14.11 -12.70 -1.82
CA VAL A 166 13.93 -11.45 -2.54
C VAL A 166 13.73 -11.78 -4.02
N ARG A 167 12.66 -11.27 -4.61
CA ARG A 167 12.30 -11.53 -6.01
C ARG A 167 12.82 -10.43 -6.92
N THR A 168 13.30 -10.84 -8.09
CA THR A 168 13.76 -9.90 -9.11
C THR A 168 12.60 -9.02 -9.59
N ASN A 169 12.84 -7.72 -9.67
CA ASN A 169 11.94 -6.78 -10.34
C ASN A 169 12.75 -5.80 -11.17
N SER A 170 12.22 -5.41 -12.32
CA SER A 170 12.86 -4.44 -13.20
C SER A 170 11.85 -3.43 -13.70
N ARG A 171 12.28 -2.19 -13.82
CA ARG A 171 11.45 -1.08 -14.29
C ARG A 171 12.24 -0.23 -15.26
N VAL A 172 11.62 0.12 -16.38
CA VAL A 172 12.18 1.00 -17.41
C VAL A 172 11.13 2.05 -17.75
N ASN A 173 11.44 3.32 -17.54
CA ASN A 173 10.53 4.44 -17.68
C ASN A 173 11.14 5.47 -18.64
N PRO A 174 10.96 5.29 -19.97
CA PRO A 174 11.35 6.29 -20.94
C PRO A 174 10.30 7.41 -20.98
N THR A 175 10.79 8.63 -20.85
CA THR A 175 10.03 9.87 -21.02
C THR A 175 10.66 10.68 -22.14
N PHE A 176 9.93 10.82 -23.24
CA PHE A 176 10.25 11.84 -24.23
C PHE A 176 9.67 13.17 -23.78
N ASN A 177 10.47 14.22 -23.78
CA ASN A 177 10.08 15.56 -23.38
C ASN A 177 10.38 16.54 -24.52
N ILE A 178 9.38 17.26 -24.97
CA ILE A 178 9.45 18.23 -26.05
C ILE A 178 9.01 19.57 -25.48
N THR A 179 9.88 20.56 -25.49
CA THR A 179 9.57 21.90 -25.00
C THR A 179 9.89 22.96 -26.05
N ASP A 180 9.06 23.99 -26.12
CA ASP A 180 9.29 25.17 -26.93
C ASP A 180 8.92 26.39 -26.08
N ASP A 181 9.87 27.31 -25.91
CA ASP A 181 9.73 28.51 -25.09
C ASP A 181 10.09 29.74 -25.93
N PHE A 182 9.09 30.55 -26.26
CA PHE A 182 9.26 31.79 -27.00
C PHE A 182 9.19 32.98 -26.05
N THR A 183 10.09 33.95 -26.21
CA THR A 183 10.10 35.22 -25.46
C THR A 183 10.08 36.39 -26.43
N TRP A 184 9.19 37.35 -26.18
CA TRP A 184 9.03 38.58 -26.95
C TRP A 184 9.07 39.81 -26.04
N LEU A 185 10.06 40.66 -26.26
CA LEU A 185 10.17 41.97 -25.65
C LEU A 185 9.45 42.99 -26.53
N LYS A 186 8.33 43.54 -26.06
CA LYS A 186 7.53 44.52 -26.80
C LYS A 186 7.23 45.72 -25.91
N GLY A 187 7.97 46.81 -26.11
CA GLY A 187 7.82 48.01 -25.30
C GLY A 187 8.11 47.72 -23.82
N ASN A 188 7.12 47.92 -22.96
CA ASN A 188 7.20 47.62 -21.52
C ASN A 188 6.68 46.22 -21.15
N HIS A 189 6.48 45.33 -22.14
CA HIS A 189 6.06 43.95 -21.95
C HIS A 189 7.20 42.96 -22.20
N ASN A 190 7.23 41.92 -21.39
CA ASN A 190 8.08 40.73 -21.59
C ASN A 190 7.15 39.52 -21.62
N ILE A 191 6.70 39.20 -22.84
CA ILE A 191 5.72 38.15 -23.11
C ILE A 191 6.47 36.85 -23.34
N GLN A 192 6.04 35.79 -22.66
CA GLN A 192 6.56 34.44 -22.86
C GLN A 192 5.40 33.49 -23.11
N PHE A 193 5.54 32.60 -24.07
CA PHE A 193 4.58 31.53 -24.31
C PHE A 193 5.30 30.29 -24.81
N GLY A 194 4.69 29.14 -24.60
CA GLY A 194 5.35 27.89 -24.91
C GLY A 194 4.52 26.66 -24.64
N THR A 195 5.12 25.51 -24.93
CA THR A 195 4.53 24.19 -24.69
C THR A 195 5.53 23.25 -24.04
N ASN A 196 5.00 22.25 -23.34
CA ASN A 196 5.77 21.14 -22.82
C ASN A 196 4.95 19.85 -22.98
N ILE A 197 5.44 18.94 -23.81
CA ILE A 197 4.80 17.66 -24.11
C ILE A 197 5.67 16.54 -23.55
N ARG A 198 5.09 15.69 -22.70
CA ARG A 198 5.76 14.50 -22.15
C ARG A 198 5.03 13.25 -22.59
N LEU A 199 5.77 12.35 -23.25
CA LEU A 199 5.29 11.00 -23.60
C LEU A 199 5.97 10.02 -22.66
N ILE A 200 5.19 9.47 -21.73
CA ILE A 200 5.72 8.67 -20.62
C ILE A 200 5.31 7.23 -20.84
N ARG A 201 6.28 6.31 -20.75
CA ARG A 201 6.04 4.87 -20.65
C ARG A 201 6.63 4.37 -19.35
N ASN A 202 6.06 3.28 -18.85
CA ASN A 202 6.47 2.65 -17.62
C ASN A 202 6.31 1.13 -17.76
N LYS A 203 7.40 0.49 -18.18
CA LYS A 203 7.48 -0.95 -18.36
C LYS A 203 8.02 -1.61 -17.11
N LEU A 204 7.29 -2.60 -16.61
CA LEU A 204 7.65 -3.39 -15.44
C LEU A 204 7.74 -4.87 -15.78
N THR A 205 8.70 -5.54 -15.16
CA THR A 205 8.78 -7.00 -15.09
C THR A 205 8.94 -7.40 -13.64
N ASN A 206 8.00 -8.15 -13.09
CA ASN A 206 7.90 -8.41 -11.66
C ASN A 206 7.76 -9.90 -11.35
N PHE A 207 8.70 -10.46 -10.58
CA PHE A 207 8.65 -11.84 -10.11
C PHE A 207 8.06 -11.99 -8.70
N ALA A 208 7.55 -10.92 -8.07
CA ALA A 208 7.02 -10.97 -6.71
C ALA A 208 5.92 -12.03 -6.53
N GLN A 209 5.00 -12.16 -7.50
CA GLN A 209 3.92 -13.15 -7.53
C GLN A 209 4.20 -14.30 -8.50
N ALA A 210 5.46 -14.54 -8.86
CA ALA A 210 5.81 -15.62 -9.79
C ALA A 210 5.90 -16.99 -9.12
N PHE A 211 6.22 -17.04 -7.82
CA PHE A 211 6.53 -18.27 -7.10
C PHE A 211 5.54 -18.53 -5.98
N ASP A 212 5.24 -19.79 -5.71
CA ASP A 212 4.40 -20.21 -4.60
C ASP A 212 5.16 -20.15 -3.26
N ASN A 213 4.43 -20.19 -2.14
CA ASN A 213 5.01 -20.10 -0.82
C ASN A 213 4.36 -21.03 0.20
N GLY A 214 5.14 -21.48 1.18
CA GLY A 214 4.75 -22.38 2.26
C GLY A 214 5.50 -22.10 3.56
N SER A 215 4.87 -22.36 4.70
CA SER A 215 5.48 -22.13 6.01
C SER A 215 4.96 -23.09 7.07
N MET A 216 5.88 -23.55 7.93
CA MET A 216 5.55 -24.14 9.22
C MET A 216 5.28 -23.00 10.20
N ASN A 217 4.03 -22.54 10.20
CA ASN A 217 3.61 -21.36 10.94
C ASN A 217 2.71 -21.75 12.12
N PHE A 218 3.23 -21.66 13.33
CA PHE A 218 2.48 -21.98 14.54
C PHE A 218 1.21 -21.12 14.69
N GLY A 219 1.24 -19.86 14.24
CA GLY A 219 0.12 -18.92 14.34
C GLY A 219 -1.06 -19.24 13.43
N PHE A 220 -0.91 -20.20 12.51
CA PHE A 220 -2.01 -20.71 11.68
C PHE A 220 -2.76 -21.88 12.34
N TYR A 221 -2.36 -22.29 13.54
CA TYR A 221 -3.13 -23.20 14.38
C TYR A 221 -4.03 -22.44 15.36
N ALA A 222 -5.05 -23.15 15.87
CA ALA A 222 -6.06 -22.61 16.79
C ALA A 222 -5.47 -21.83 17.96
N ALA A 223 -6.17 -20.75 18.35
CA ALA A 223 -5.74 -19.80 19.37
C ALA A 223 -4.34 -19.21 19.12
N SER A 224 -4.04 -18.87 17.86
CA SER A 224 -2.76 -18.31 17.42
C SER A 224 -1.55 -19.17 17.84
N GLY A 225 -1.71 -20.50 17.71
CA GLY A 225 -0.71 -21.49 18.11
C GLY A 225 -0.80 -21.95 19.57
N GLY A 226 -1.78 -21.50 20.34
CA GLY A 226 -2.02 -22.00 21.70
C GLY A 226 -2.23 -23.52 21.74
N SER A 227 -2.87 -24.09 20.71
CA SER A 227 -3.06 -25.54 20.58
C SER A 227 -1.75 -26.33 20.46
N VAL A 228 -0.65 -25.71 20.00
CA VAL A 228 0.68 -26.33 19.93
C VAL A 228 1.31 -26.47 21.32
N LEU A 229 0.98 -25.57 22.26
CA LEU A 229 1.48 -25.62 23.63
C LEU A 229 0.74 -26.62 24.51
N THR A 230 -0.55 -26.87 24.23
CA THR A 230 -1.40 -27.77 25.02
C THR A 230 -0.72 -29.12 25.30
N PRO A 231 -0.28 -29.89 24.29
CA PRO A 231 0.35 -31.18 24.54
C PRO A 231 1.68 -31.08 25.30
N VAL A 232 2.46 -30.01 25.08
CA VAL A 232 3.71 -29.77 25.82
C VAL A 232 3.43 -29.49 27.29
N ASN A 233 2.42 -28.67 27.59
CA ASN A 233 2.01 -28.37 28.96
C ASN A 233 1.47 -29.62 29.67
N GLU A 234 0.68 -30.45 28.98
CA GLU A 234 0.23 -31.74 29.52
C GLU A 234 1.42 -32.65 29.85
N PHE A 235 2.35 -32.83 28.91
CA PHE A 235 3.57 -33.59 29.15
C PHE A 235 4.37 -33.08 30.35
N LEU A 236 4.53 -31.75 30.48
CA LEU A 236 5.23 -31.15 31.61
C LEU A 236 4.53 -31.45 32.93
N ARG A 237 3.21 -31.28 33.02
CA ARG A 237 2.43 -31.58 34.24
C ARG A 237 2.56 -33.03 34.65
N THR A 238 2.43 -33.95 33.69
CA THR A 238 2.52 -35.39 33.96
C THR A 238 3.93 -35.78 34.39
N THR A 239 4.96 -35.25 33.73
CA THR A 239 6.35 -35.62 34.00
C THR A 239 6.87 -35.01 35.30
N THR A 240 6.42 -33.80 35.66
CA THR A 240 6.87 -33.13 36.92
C THR A 240 5.95 -33.41 38.11
N GLY A 241 4.76 -34.00 37.90
CA GLY A 241 3.74 -34.19 38.94
C GLY A 241 3.13 -32.90 39.48
N ASP A 242 3.29 -31.77 38.77
CA ASP A 242 2.85 -30.44 39.20
C ASP A 242 1.74 -29.95 38.24
N PRO A 243 0.47 -29.87 38.69
CA PRO A 243 -0.65 -29.50 37.82
C PRO A 243 -0.57 -28.04 37.31
N ASN A 244 0.21 -27.19 37.98
CA ASN A 244 0.39 -25.79 37.60
C ASN A 244 1.58 -25.59 36.67
N ARG A 245 2.36 -26.65 36.39
CA ARG A 245 3.50 -26.56 35.48
C ARG A 245 3.04 -26.26 34.06
N SER A 246 3.65 -25.25 33.46
CA SER A 246 3.42 -24.87 32.07
C SER A 246 4.67 -24.23 31.46
N VAL A 247 4.67 -24.10 30.13
CA VAL A 247 5.64 -23.30 29.39
C VAL A 247 5.52 -21.84 29.86
N GLY A 248 6.61 -21.28 30.37
CA GLY A 248 6.66 -19.89 30.80
C GLY A 248 6.42 -18.92 29.65
N SER A 249 5.83 -17.75 29.94
CA SER A 249 5.44 -16.75 28.94
C SER A 249 6.59 -16.30 28.03
N ALA A 250 7.82 -16.23 28.55
CA ALA A 250 9.02 -15.88 27.80
C ALA A 250 9.43 -16.94 26.75
N SER A 251 9.01 -18.20 26.92
CA SER A 251 9.37 -19.33 26.06
C SER A 251 8.23 -19.79 25.15
N THR A 252 7.02 -19.24 25.32
CA THR A 252 5.83 -19.59 24.55
C THR A 252 6.09 -19.63 23.05
N ARG A 253 6.63 -18.54 22.51
CA ARG A 253 6.85 -18.41 21.06
C ARG A 253 7.93 -19.37 20.55
N SER A 254 9.00 -19.57 21.30
CA SER A 254 10.09 -20.49 20.92
C SER A 254 9.64 -21.94 20.93
N VAL A 255 8.85 -22.36 21.92
CA VAL A 255 8.30 -23.72 21.97
C VAL A 255 7.30 -23.94 20.84
N GLN A 256 6.42 -22.97 20.57
CA GLN A 256 5.46 -23.04 19.46
C GLN A 256 6.16 -23.18 18.10
N SER A 257 7.14 -22.32 17.83
CA SER A 257 7.90 -22.32 16.57
C SER A 257 8.76 -23.57 16.44
N GLY A 258 9.51 -23.95 17.48
CA GLY A 258 10.34 -25.15 17.51
C GLY A 258 9.54 -26.44 17.28
N LEU A 259 8.46 -26.65 18.04
CA LEU A 259 7.62 -27.84 17.87
C LEU A 259 6.99 -27.85 16.46
N THR A 260 6.42 -26.73 16.00
CA THR A 260 5.81 -26.66 14.66
C THR A 260 6.82 -26.94 13.54
N ALA A 261 8.06 -26.46 13.69
CA ALA A 261 9.14 -26.72 12.74
C ALA A 261 9.54 -28.21 12.72
N LEU A 262 9.61 -28.86 13.89
CA LEU A 262 9.92 -30.29 14.03
C LEU A 262 8.79 -31.20 13.50
N LEU A 263 7.52 -30.83 13.73
CA LEU A 263 6.38 -31.55 13.15
C LEU A 263 6.41 -31.48 11.62
N GLY A 264 6.98 -30.41 11.05
CA GLY A 264 7.27 -30.32 9.62
C GLY A 264 6.03 -30.39 8.74
N ARG A 265 4.94 -29.77 9.19
CA ARG A 265 3.65 -29.68 8.49
C ARG A 265 3.46 -28.26 7.97
N LEU A 266 3.13 -28.11 6.69
CA LEU A 266 2.80 -26.80 6.12
C LEU A 266 1.42 -26.37 6.66
N SER A 267 1.42 -25.61 7.74
CA SER A 267 0.19 -25.03 8.32
C SER A 267 -0.27 -23.77 7.58
N GLN A 268 0.60 -23.15 6.78
CA GLN A 268 0.30 -22.03 5.89
C GLN A 268 0.92 -22.27 4.53
N TYR A 269 0.16 -22.05 3.45
CA TYR A 269 0.70 -22.00 2.09
C TYR A 269 -0.22 -21.21 1.14
N THR A 270 0.40 -20.72 0.07
CA THR A 270 -0.20 -19.90 -0.97
C THR A 270 0.31 -20.32 -2.33
N ALA A 271 -0.60 -20.47 -3.29
CA ALA A 271 -0.24 -20.57 -4.69
C ALA A 271 -0.50 -19.24 -5.41
N ASN A 272 0.47 -18.79 -6.20
CA ASN A 272 0.37 -17.57 -7.00
C ASN A 272 0.20 -17.94 -8.48
N PHE A 273 -0.71 -17.25 -9.16
CA PHE A 273 -1.02 -17.49 -10.56
C PHE A 273 -0.99 -16.17 -11.33
N ASN A 274 -0.19 -16.14 -12.39
CA ASN A 274 -0.16 -15.06 -13.36
C ASN A 274 -0.83 -15.56 -14.64
N PHE A 275 -1.58 -14.70 -15.33
CA PHE A 275 -2.33 -15.06 -16.53
C PHE A 275 -1.88 -14.26 -17.75
N GLN A 276 -1.96 -14.92 -18.90
CA GLN A 276 -1.87 -14.31 -20.22
C GLN A 276 -3.17 -13.56 -20.56
N LEU A 277 -3.15 -12.75 -21.63
CA LEU A 277 -4.31 -11.96 -22.06
C LEU A 277 -5.50 -12.83 -22.49
N ASP A 278 -5.22 -14.04 -23.01
CA ASP A 278 -6.23 -15.05 -23.35
C ASP A 278 -6.80 -15.81 -22.13
N GLY A 279 -6.38 -15.43 -20.92
CA GLY A 279 -6.79 -16.01 -19.67
C GLY A 279 -6.04 -17.30 -19.29
N ASN A 280 -5.12 -17.79 -20.11
CA ASN A 280 -4.38 -19.02 -19.79
C ASN A 280 -3.32 -18.74 -18.71
N PRO A 281 -3.17 -19.62 -17.70
CA PRO A 281 -2.17 -19.42 -16.65
C PRO A 281 -0.76 -19.58 -17.21
N PHE A 282 0.15 -18.71 -16.77
CA PHE A 282 1.57 -18.93 -16.96
C PHE A 282 2.08 -20.08 -16.08
N PRO A 283 3.17 -20.76 -16.52
CA PRO A 283 3.92 -21.66 -15.65
C PRO A 283 4.36 -20.98 -14.34
N SER A 284 4.55 -21.78 -13.28
CA SER A 284 5.14 -21.27 -12.04
C SER A 284 6.54 -20.71 -12.33
N GLY A 285 6.88 -19.60 -11.66
CA GLY A 285 8.11 -18.85 -11.86
C GLY A 285 8.09 -17.82 -13.00
N SER A 286 7.00 -17.74 -13.79
CA SER A 286 6.87 -16.69 -14.81
C SER A 286 6.49 -15.34 -14.20
N PRO A 287 7.13 -14.23 -14.63
CA PRO A 287 6.84 -12.90 -14.12
C PRO A 287 5.56 -12.32 -14.72
N THR A 288 5.03 -11.28 -14.08
CA THR A 288 4.12 -10.35 -14.78
C THR A 288 4.93 -9.32 -15.56
N VAL A 289 4.46 -8.99 -16.76
CA VAL A 289 5.00 -7.89 -17.57
C VAL A 289 3.85 -6.94 -17.88
N ARG A 290 4.06 -5.65 -17.60
CA ARG A 290 3.10 -4.57 -17.85
C ARG A 290 3.81 -3.40 -18.49
N GLU A 291 3.13 -2.71 -19.40
CA GLU A 291 3.59 -1.43 -19.90
C GLU A 291 2.48 -0.39 -19.79
N TRP A 292 2.65 0.50 -18.82
CA TRP A 292 1.77 1.64 -18.57
C TRP A 292 2.21 2.86 -19.37
N ALA A 293 1.25 3.66 -19.80
CA ALA A 293 1.47 4.84 -20.61
C ALA A 293 0.64 6.03 -20.10
N THR A 294 1.17 7.23 -20.29
CA THR A 294 0.43 8.50 -20.16
C THR A 294 1.12 9.54 -21.03
N GLU A 295 0.36 10.53 -21.45
CA GLU A 295 0.81 11.67 -22.22
C GLU A 295 0.36 12.95 -21.51
N GLU A 296 1.28 13.89 -21.36
CA GLU A 296 1.01 15.17 -20.70
C GLU A 296 1.28 16.30 -21.69
N TYR A 297 0.32 17.19 -21.85
CA TYR A 297 0.36 18.33 -22.75
C TYR A 297 0.17 19.61 -21.95
N ASP A 298 1.17 20.46 -21.92
CA ASP A 298 1.13 21.75 -21.26
C ASP A 298 1.27 22.88 -22.28
N PHE A 299 0.49 23.94 -22.10
CA PHE A 299 0.60 25.19 -22.84
C PHE A 299 0.58 26.35 -21.87
N TYR A 300 1.37 27.38 -22.11
CA TYR A 300 1.34 28.57 -21.25
C TYR A 300 1.54 29.86 -22.03
N VAL A 301 1.03 30.93 -21.44
CA VAL A 301 1.37 32.31 -21.78
C VAL A 301 1.55 33.09 -20.48
N GLN A 302 2.54 33.98 -20.45
CA GLN A 302 2.73 34.94 -19.37
C GLN A 302 3.29 36.26 -19.90
N ASP A 303 3.06 37.33 -19.15
CA ASP A 303 3.57 38.65 -19.44
C ASP A 303 4.07 39.29 -18.14
N ALA A 304 5.33 39.71 -18.14
CA ALA A 304 5.88 40.61 -17.14
C ALA A 304 5.81 42.04 -17.68
N TRP A 305 4.74 42.73 -17.27
CA TRP A 305 4.42 44.08 -17.70
C TRP A 305 4.93 45.12 -16.72
N LYS A 306 5.83 45.99 -17.20
CA LYS A 306 6.27 47.18 -16.47
C LYS A 306 5.28 48.32 -16.68
N LEU A 307 4.17 48.26 -15.95
CA LEU A 307 3.08 49.26 -15.97
C LEU A 307 3.60 50.67 -15.69
N ARG A 308 4.51 50.81 -14.72
CA ARG A 308 5.23 52.06 -14.39
C ARG A 308 6.69 51.73 -14.07
N PRO A 309 7.63 52.70 -14.07
CA PRO A 309 9.02 52.45 -13.69
C PRO A 309 9.20 51.73 -12.34
N ASN A 310 8.23 51.89 -11.44
CA ASN A 310 8.22 51.34 -10.10
C ASN A 310 7.10 50.31 -9.83
N VAL A 311 6.32 49.91 -10.85
CA VAL A 311 5.26 48.90 -10.74
C VAL A 311 5.40 47.89 -11.87
N THR A 312 5.65 46.64 -11.52
CA THR A 312 5.64 45.50 -12.44
C THR A 312 4.52 44.55 -12.07
N ILE A 313 3.71 44.16 -13.04
CA ILE A 313 2.67 43.16 -12.90
C ILE A 313 3.07 41.96 -13.75
N THR A 314 3.07 40.78 -13.16
CA THR A 314 3.25 39.51 -13.89
C THR A 314 1.93 38.78 -13.91
N MET A 315 1.46 38.42 -15.09
CA MET A 315 0.23 37.64 -15.28
C MET A 315 0.57 36.44 -16.15
N GLY A 316 0.07 35.26 -15.80
CA GLY A 316 0.27 34.06 -16.60
C GLY A 316 -0.86 33.07 -16.44
N LEU A 317 -1.04 32.26 -17.48
CA LEU A 317 -1.98 31.15 -17.50
C LEU A 317 -1.28 29.95 -18.12
N ARG A 318 -1.34 28.82 -17.43
CA ARG A 318 -0.98 27.52 -17.99
C ARG A 318 -2.23 26.64 -18.09
N TYR A 319 -2.37 25.93 -19.19
CA TYR A 319 -3.31 24.84 -19.36
C TYR A 319 -2.55 23.53 -19.39
N GLY A 320 -2.91 22.59 -18.51
CA GLY A 320 -2.35 21.25 -18.48
C GLY A 320 -3.39 20.22 -18.87
N LEU A 321 -2.99 19.19 -19.60
CA LEU A 321 -3.83 18.04 -19.94
C LEU A 321 -3.01 16.76 -19.78
N SER A 322 -3.36 15.93 -18.81
CA SER A 322 -2.75 14.62 -18.60
C SER A 322 -3.73 13.53 -18.96
N ILE A 323 -3.36 12.68 -19.91
CA ILE A 323 -4.16 11.50 -20.26
C ILE A 323 -4.16 10.55 -19.06
N PRO A 324 -5.32 10.06 -18.58
CA PRO A 324 -5.38 9.03 -17.56
C PRO A 324 -4.46 7.87 -17.90
N VAL A 325 -3.68 7.42 -16.92
CA VAL A 325 -2.75 6.31 -17.15
C VAL A 325 -3.50 5.07 -17.68
N TYR A 326 -2.90 4.39 -18.65
CA TYR A 326 -3.49 3.19 -19.26
C TYR A 326 -2.45 2.10 -19.50
N GLU A 327 -2.90 0.85 -19.51
CA GLU A 327 -2.08 -0.30 -19.89
C GLU A 327 -2.14 -0.49 -21.42
N THR A 328 -0.99 -0.72 -22.04
CA THR A 328 -0.85 -0.71 -23.51
C THR A 328 -1.20 -2.03 -24.20
N GLN A 329 -1.27 -3.14 -23.47
CA GLN A 329 -1.43 -4.50 -24.00
C GLN A 329 -2.82 -5.11 -23.72
N GLY A 330 -3.59 -4.54 -22.78
CA GLY A 330 -4.94 -5.01 -22.43
C GLY A 330 -5.06 -5.61 -21.03
N PHE A 331 -4.03 -5.55 -20.19
CA PHE A 331 -4.05 -6.13 -18.84
C PHE A 331 -4.81 -5.27 -17.80
N GLN A 332 -5.42 -4.16 -18.22
CA GLN A 332 -6.08 -3.22 -17.33
C GLN A 332 -7.47 -3.70 -16.90
N VAL A 333 -7.74 -3.67 -15.59
CA VAL A 333 -9.01 -4.07 -14.98
C VAL A 333 -9.46 -3.01 -13.98
N ALA A 334 -10.75 -2.76 -13.77
CA ALA A 334 -11.24 -1.81 -12.76
C ALA A 334 -12.61 -2.24 -12.22
N PRO A 335 -13.02 -1.73 -11.04
CA PRO A 335 -14.35 -2.03 -10.52
C PRO A 335 -15.46 -1.43 -11.39
N ASN A 336 -16.58 -2.13 -11.48
CA ASN A 336 -17.77 -1.73 -12.23
C ASN A 336 -18.50 -0.51 -11.63
N ILE A 337 -18.32 -0.25 -10.33
CA ILE A 337 -18.91 0.86 -9.59
C ILE A 337 -17.77 1.66 -8.96
N PRO A 338 -17.71 3.00 -9.14
CA PRO A 338 -16.76 3.85 -8.42
C PRO A 338 -16.87 3.63 -6.91
N LEU A 339 -15.74 3.56 -6.20
CA LEU A 339 -15.76 3.17 -4.79
C LEU A 339 -16.32 4.28 -3.89
N GLN A 340 -16.19 5.56 -4.30
CA GLN A 340 -16.92 6.65 -3.67
C GLN A 340 -18.44 6.40 -3.73
N GLU A 341 -18.97 6.07 -4.90
CA GLU A 341 -20.41 5.81 -5.07
C GLU A 341 -20.84 4.58 -4.26
N TYR A 342 -20.05 3.51 -4.26
CA TYR A 342 -20.32 2.33 -3.43
C TYR A 342 -20.39 2.70 -1.95
N PHE A 343 -19.44 3.50 -1.45
CA PHE A 343 -19.42 3.97 -0.07
C PHE A 343 -20.64 4.85 0.27
N GLU A 344 -21.01 5.79 -0.59
CA GLU A 344 -22.19 6.64 -0.42
C GLU A 344 -23.48 5.81 -0.35
N ARG A 345 -23.61 4.78 -1.20
CA ARG A 345 -24.74 3.83 -1.16
C ARG A 345 -24.75 3.01 0.14
N ARG A 346 -23.60 2.60 0.67
CA ARG A 346 -23.50 1.95 1.99
C ARG A 346 -23.96 2.87 3.13
N VAL A 347 -23.52 4.13 3.13
CA VAL A 347 -23.94 5.13 4.13
C VAL A 347 -25.45 5.38 4.06
N ALA A 348 -26.00 5.51 2.85
CA ALA A 348 -27.44 5.69 2.66
C ALA A 348 -28.24 4.46 3.13
N ALA A 349 -27.74 3.24 2.88
CA ALA A 349 -28.35 2.01 3.38
C ALA A 349 -28.27 1.91 4.91
N SER A 350 -27.12 2.25 5.50
CA SER A 350 -26.96 2.19 6.95
C SER A 350 -27.91 3.14 7.67
N ALA A 351 -28.17 4.32 7.09
CA ALA A 351 -29.15 5.28 7.60
C ALA A 351 -30.61 4.75 7.59
N ARG A 352 -30.92 3.74 6.74
CA ARG A 352 -32.22 3.05 6.71
C ARG A 352 -32.27 1.78 7.56
N GLY A 353 -31.17 1.44 8.25
CA GLY A 353 -31.06 0.18 8.99
C GLY A 353 -30.77 -1.03 8.11
N GLU A 354 -30.24 -0.82 6.91
CA GLU A 354 -29.96 -1.85 5.90
C GLU A 354 -28.45 -2.03 5.68
N ASN A 355 -28.05 -3.26 5.34
CA ASN A 355 -26.70 -3.55 4.88
C ASN A 355 -26.66 -3.54 3.34
N TYR A 356 -25.85 -2.68 2.75
CA TYR A 356 -25.65 -2.66 1.29
C TYR A 356 -24.70 -3.78 0.86
N THR A 357 -25.20 -4.69 0.02
CA THR A 357 -24.54 -5.97 -0.30
C THR A 357 -24.42 -6.24 -1.81
N GLU A 358 -24.60 -5.20 -2.63
CA GLU A 358 -24.40 -5.29 -4.08
C GLU A 358 -22.99 -5.80 -4.38
N PRO A 359 -22.81 -6.82 -5.26
CA PRO A 359 -21.50 -7.33 -5.58
C PRO A 359 -20.62 -6.29 -6.29
N LEU A 360 -19.39 -6.13 -5.81
CA LEU A 360 -18.34 -5.47 -6.58
C LEU A 360 -17.73 -6.45 -7.57
N ILE A 361 -17.68 -6.01 -8.83
CA ILE A 361 -17.21 -6.79 -9.97
C ILE A 361 -16.02 -6.05 -10.60
N MET A 362 -14.98 -6.78 -10.94
CA MET A 362 -13.84 -6.29 -11.73
C MET A 362 -14.03 -6.69 -13.19
N ASP A 363 -13.89 -5.76 -14.12
CA ASP A 363 -13.95 -6.02 -15.55
C ASP A 363 -12.75 -5.41 -16.27
N LEU A 364 -12.45 -5.90 -17.47
CA LEU A 364 -11.47 -5.30 -18.37
C LEU A 364 -11.87 -3.86 -18.67
N VAL A 365 -10.89 -2.97 -18.67
CA VAL A 365 -11.04 -1.55 -18.99
C VAL A 365 -9.85 -1.06 -19.80
N GLY A 366 -9.83 0.22 -20.16
CA GLY A 366 -8.73 0.85 -20.87
C GLY A 366 -8.81 0.74 -22.40
N PRO A 367 -8.03 1.60 -23.09
CA PRO A 367 -8.11 1.77 -24.54
C PRO A 367 -7.74 0.50 -25.33
N ALA A 368 -6.79 -0.32 -24.84
CA ALA A 368 -6.44 -1.59 -25.47
C ALA A 368 -7.63 -2.59 -25.50
N ASN A 369 -8.60 -2.42 -24.60
CA ASN A 369 -9.83 -3.20 -24.52
C ASN A 369 -11.06 -2.45 -25.10
N ASN A 370 -10.87 -1.31 -25.77
CA ASN A 370 -11.94 -0.43 -26.28
C ASN A 370 -12.94 0.03 -25.19
N LYS A 371 -12.48 0.24 -23.96
CA LYS A 371 -13.30 0.65 -22.82
C LYS A 371 -12.72 1.89 -22.12
N PRO A 372 -13.49 2.62 -21.29
CA PRO A 372 -12.99 3.73 -20.47
C PRO A 372 -11.78 3.31 -19.63
N GLY A 373 -10.88 4.24 -19.30
CA GLY A 373 -9.70 3.95 -18.46
C GLY A 373 -10.01 3.84 -16.97
N PHE A 374 -8.98 4.01 -16.14
CA PHE A 374 -9.13 3.97 -14.69
C PHE A 374 -9.98 5.11 -14.12
N TYR A 375 -9.85 6.31 -14.68
CA TYR A 375 -10.58 7.50 -14.26
C TYR A 375 -10.81 8.40 -15.47
N ALA A 376 -11.74 9.34 -15.33
CA ALA A 376 -12.07 10.26 -16.40
C ALA A 376 -10.91 11.20 -16.73
N LEU A 377 -10.80 11.61 -17.99
CA LEU A 377 -9.86 12.64 -18.42
C LEU A 377 -10.26 13.98 -17.82
N ASP A 378 -9.41 14.54 -16.96
CA ASP A 378 -9.60 15.86 -16.37
C ASP A 378 -9.13 16.98 -17.32
N LYS A 379 -10.10 17.75 -17.80
CA LYS A 379 -9.88 18.80 -18.81
C LYS A 379 -9.89 20.22 -18.23
N ASN A 380 -10.10 20.40 -16.92
CA ASN A 380 -10.32 21.73 -16.32
C ASN A 380 -9.08 22.29 -15.59
N ASN A 381 -7.90 21.74 -15.86
CA ASN A 381 -6.62 22.07 -15.22
C ASN A 381 -6.00 23.41 -15.69
N PHE A 382 -6.72 24.51 -15.47
CA PHE A 382 -6.24 25.87 -15.66
C PHE A 382 -5.45 26.35 -14.43
N GLN A 383 -4.24 26.83 -14.66
CA GLN A 383 -3.26 27.18 -13.64
C GLN A 383 -2.87 28.66 -13.77
N PRO A 384 -3.76 29.60 -13.36
CA PRO A 384 -3.45 31.03 -13.38
C PRO A 384 -2.40 31.42 -12.35
N ARG A 385 -1.61 32.43 -12.68
CA ARG A 385 -0.62 33.06 -11.82
C ARG A 385 -0.66 34.57 -11.98
N VAL A 386 -0.62 35.28 -10.87
CA VAL A 386 -0.53 36.73 -10.85
C VAL A 386 0.45 37.16 -9.77
N ALA A 387 1.29 38.14 -10.08
CA ALA A 387 2.19 38.75 -9.12
C ALA A 387 2.34 40.24 -9.39
N ILE A 388 2.62 41.00 -8.35
CA ILE A 388 2.89 42.43 -8.41
C ILE A 388 4.17 42.70 -7.64
N ALA A 389 5.05 43.49 -8.23
CA ALA A 389 6.20 44.09 -7.56
C ALA A 389 6.06 45.61 -7.64
N TRP A 390 6.03 46.27 -6.48
CA TRP A 390 5.87 47.70 -6.36
C TRP A 390 6.97 48.29 -5.49
N SER A 391 7.65 49.32 -5.99
CA SER A 391 8.56 50.15 -5.22
C SER A 391 7.90 51.52 -4.99
N PRO A 392 7.36 51.80 -3.79
CA PRO A 392 6.77 53.09 -3.49
C PRO A 392 7.82 54.21 -3.60
N ASN A 393 7.37 55.41 -3.97
CA ASN A 393 8.20 56.61 -3.96
C ASN A 393 7.42 57.75 -3.28
N PHE A 394 7.59 57.90 -1.97
CA PHE A 394 6.97 58.97 -1.20
C PHE A 394 8.00 60.07 -0.91
N GLU A 395 7.64 61.32 -1.20
CA GLU A 395 8.56 62.47 -1.09
C GLU A 395 8.59 63.08 0.32
N SER A 396 7.54 62.93 1.13
CA SER A 396 7.47 63.47 2.49
C SER A 396 6.46 62.73 3.38
N GLY A 397 6.43 63.09 4.67
CA GLY A 397 5.44 62.60 5.64
C GLY A 397 5.68 61.17 6.16
N PHE A 398 4.69 60.64 6.88
CA PHE A 398 4.73 59.31 7.52
C PHE A 398 4.99 58.17 6.53
N LEU A 399 4.43 58.24 5.32
CA LEU A 399 4.62 57.20 4.30
C LEU A 399 6.06 57.16 3.78
N ARG A 400 6.76 58.30 3.67
CA ARG A 400 8.20 58.31 3.39
C ARG A 400 8.99 57.71 4.56
N ALA A 401 8.59 57.97 5.80
CA ALA A 401 9.24 57.33 6.95
C ALA A 401 9.05 55.80 6.94
N LEU A 402 7.88 55.30 6.52
CA LEU A 402 7.56 53.86 6.51
C LEU A 402 8.08 53.09 5.28
N PHE A 403 8.03 53.68 4.09
CA PHE A 403 8.39 53.04 2.81
C PHE A 403 9.63 53.63 2.12
N GLY A 404 10.15 54.75 2.62
CA GLY A 404 11.36 55.36 2.07
C GLY A 404 11.09 56.12 0.77
N SER A 405 12.17 56.51 0.13
CA SER A 405 12.18 57.18 -1.17
C SER A 405 12.38 56.18 -2.31
N GLN A 406 12.57 56.67 -3.53
CA GLN A 406 12.74 55.84 -4.72
C GLN A 406 13.78 54.73 -4.51
N ASN A 407 13.36 53.48 -4.73
CA ASN A 407 14.16 52.26 -4.59
C ASN A 407 14.58 51.89 -3.14
N ASP A 408 14.06 52.56 -2.11
CA ASP A 408 14.36 52.21 -0.72
C ASP A 408 13.52 51.02 -0.21
N SER A 409 12.32 50.84 -0.74
CA SER A 409 11.48 49.69 -0.42
C SER A 409 10.90 49.01 -1.64
N VAL A 410 10.58 47.74 -1.48
CA VAL A 410 9.90 46.92 -2.46
C VAL A 410 8.90 46.01 -1.77
N ILE A 411 7.67 46.02 -2.26
CA ILE A 411 6.60 45.12 -1.86
C ILE A 411 6.38 44.17 -3.03
N ARG A 412 6.39 42.87 -2.77
CA ARG A 412 6.02 41.87 -3.77
C ARG A 412 4.95 40.98 -3.21
N GLY A 413 3.89 40.76 -3.99
CA GLY A 413 2.86 39.80 -3.66
C GLY A 413 2.52 38.97 -4.88
N GLY A 414 2.12 37.74 -4.66
CA GLY A 414 1.71 36.86 -5.75
C GLY A 414 0.76 35.76 -5.30
N PHE A 415 0.04 35.23 -6.27
CA PHE A 415 -0.89 34.12 -6.13
C PHE A 415 -0.74 33.19 -7.33
N ALA A 416 -0.78 31.89 -7.10
CA ALA A 416 -0.75 30.88 -8.14
C ALA A 416 -1.61 29.66 -7.78
N ILE A 417 -2.31 29.14 -8.78
CA ILE A 417 -2.93 27.82 -8.75
C ILE A 417 -2.06 26.87 -9.58
N THR A 418 -1.81 25.67 -9.07
CA THR A 418 -1.11 24.58 -9.78
C THR A 418 -1.83 23.25 -9.58
N ASN A 419 -1.67 22.33 -10.52
CA ASN A 419 -2.22 20.98 -10.45
C ASN A 419 -1.12 19.92 -10.43
N ASP A 420 -1.41 18.75 -9.86
CA ASP A 420 -0.52 17.59 -9.90
C ASP A 420 -0.90 16.65 -11.05
N TYR A 421 0.11 16.00 -11.63
CA TYR A 421 -0.07 14.83 -12.49
C TYR A 421 0.07 13.56 -11.66
N PHE A 422 -0.88 12.63 -11.81
CA PHE A 422 -0.97 11.41 -11.01
C PHE A 422 -1.33 10.21 -11.88
N GLY A 423 -1.34 9.01 -11.30
CA GLY A 423 -1.80 7.79 -11.95
C GLY A 423 -0.73 6.73 -12.14
N GLN A 424 0.50 7.08 -12.54
CA GLN A 424 1.52 6.06 -12.83
C GLN A 424 1.81 5.11 -11.66
N GLN A 425 1.98 5.64 -10.44
CA GLN A 425 2.17 4.80 -9.27
C GLN A 425 0.88 4.09 -8.83
N LEU A 426 -0.26 4.75 -8.99
CA LEU A 426 -1.59 4.21 -8.71
C LEU A 426 -1.86 2.93 -9.53
N ALA A 427 -1.64 3.00 -10.84
CA ALA A 427 -1.80 1.88 -11.76
C ALA A 427 -0.93 0.67 -11.40
N VAL A 428 0.36 0.92 -11.10
CA VAL A 428 1.31 -0.12 -10.71
C VAL A 428 0.93 -0.75 -9.38
N THR A 429 0.57 0.06 -8.38
CA THR A 429 0.17 -0.44 -7.06
C THR A 429 -1.11 -1.26 -7.16
N PHE A 430 -2.10 -0.78 -7.91
CA PHE A 430 -3.38 -1.47 -8.06
C PHE A 430 -3.24 -2.79 -8.83
N ASP A 431 -2.54 -2.85 -9.97
CA ASP A 431 -2.32 -4.11 -10.70
C ASP A 431 -1.57 -5.16 -9.87
N ALA A 432 -0.59 -4.73 -9.05
CA ALA A 432 0.17 -5.64 -8.20
C ALA A 432 -0.62 -6.15 -6.97
N ALA A 433 -1.56 -5.35 -6.46
CA ALA A 433 -2.32 -5.67 -5.24
C ALA A 433 -3.72 -6.26 -5.53
N ASN A 434 -4.27 -6.05 -6.72
CA ASN A 434 -5.58 -6.54 -7.10
C ASN A 434 -5.58 -8.05 -7.33
N THR A 435 -6.28 -8.77 -6.47
CA THR A 435 -6.43 -10.24 -6.49
C THR A 435 -7.40 -10.76 -7.55
N LEU A 436 -8.20 -9.88 -8.17
CA LEU A 436 -9.16 -10.20 -9.23
C LEU A 436 -8.66 -9.76 -10.62
N GLY A 437 -7.38 -9.41 -10.76
CA GLY A 437 -6.75 -9.09 -12.04
C GLY A 437 -6.07 -10.29 -12.70
N PHE A 438 -5.09 -9.99 -13.55
CA PHE A 438 -4.26 -10.99 -14.25
C PHE A 438 -3.15 -11.60 -13.37
N ALA A 439 -3.05 -11.18 -12.12
CA ALA A 439 -2.28 -11.85 -11.08
C ALA A 439 -3.23 -12.13 -9.91
N THR A 440 -3.27 -13.38 -9.45
CA THR A 440 -4.12 -13.77 -8.32
C THR A 440 -3.35 -14.71 -7.41
N SER A 441 -3.80 -14.82 -6.17
CA SER A 441 -3.28 -15.79 -5.21
C SER A 441 -4.42 -16.63 -4.62
N ARG A 442 -4.08 -17.85 -4.22
CA ARG A 442 -4.96 -18.73 -3.44
C ARG A 442 -4.23 -19.07 -2.15
N ASN A 443 -4.79 -18.60 -1.04
CA ASN A 443 -4.25 -18.78 0.31
C ASN A 443 -5.16 -19.73 1.07
N ILE A 444 -4.57 -20.61 1.89
CA ILE A 444 -5.36 -21.34 2.89
C ILE A 444 -5.69 -20.44 4.08
N SER A 445 -6.83 -20.70 4.72
CA SER A 445 -7.24 -19.98 5.93
C SER A 445 -6.44 -20.43 7.15
N ALA A 446 -6.30 -19.54 8.13
CA ALA A 446 -5.85 -19.96 9.47
C ALA A 446 -6.85 -20.97 10.06
N ASN A 447 -6.35 -21.84 10.94
CA ASN A 447 -7.11 -22.92 11.60
C ASN A 447 -7.66 -23.99 10.64
N THR A 448 -7.26 -24.02 9.37
CA THR A 448 -7.62 -25.11 8.44
C THR A 448 -7.07 -26.46 8.90
N TYR A 449 -5.86 -26.49 9.44
CA TYR A 449 -5.19 -27.69 9.92
C TYR A 449 -4.99 -27.65 11.44
N ASN A 450 -4.78 -28.83 12.04
CA ASN A 450 -4.39 -29.00 13.44
C ASN A 450 -3.14 -29.91 13.54
N ILE A 451 -2.74 -30.27 14.76
CA ILE A 451 -1.55 -31.10 15.01
C ILE A 451 -1.88 -32.56 15.35
N THR A 452 -3.15 -32.96 15.31
CA THR A 452 -3.63 -34.30 15.66
C THR A 452 -4.42 -34.91 14.49
N THR A 453 -5.73 -34.67 14.44
CA THR A 453 -6.70 -35.36 13.57
C THR A 453 -6.76 -34.84 12.13
N ASN A 454 -6.30 -33.62 11.85
CA ASN A 454 -6.29 -33.01 10.52
C ASN A 454 -4.97 -32.28 10.27
N PRO A 455 -3.86 -33.00 10.14
CA PRO A 455 -2.55 -32.39 9.95
C PRO A 455 -2.39 -31.81 8.54
N GLY A 456 -1.63 -30.72 8.44
CA GLY A 456 -1.27 -30.12 7.16
C GLY A 456 -0.42 -31.06 6.28
N PRO A 457 -0.17 -30.68 5.02
CA PRO A 457 0.74 -31.42 4.15
C PRO A 457 2.13 -31.57 4.78
N LEU A 458 2.71 -32.77 4.65
CA LEU A 458 4.05 -33.05 5.16
C LEU A 458 5.10 -32.35 4.29
N TYR A 459 6.08 -31.71 4.91
CA TYR A 459 7.22 -31.14 4.20
C TYR A 459 8.14 -32.21 3.62
N THR A 460 8.41 -32.10 2.32
CA THR A 460 9.28 -33.04 1.59
C THR A 460 10.56 -32.40 1.06
N GLY A 461 10.73 -31.09 1.20
CA GLY A 461 11.92 -30.37 0.73
C GLY A 461 11.62 -28.91 0.35
N SER A 462 12.68 -28.11 0.16
CA SER A 462 12.57 -26.66 -0.14
C SER A 462 11.87 -26.36 -1.47
N ASN A 463 11.87 -27.32 -2.40
CA ASN A 463 11.30 -27.19 -3.75
C ASN A 463 9.99 -27.98 -3.91
N MET A 464 9.34 -28.34 -2.80
CA MET A 464 8.05 -29.04 -2.82
C MET A 464 7.01 -28.22 -3.61
N ALA A 465 6.25 -28.89 -4.48
CA ALA A 465 5.18 -28.25 -5.24
C ALA A 465 3.99 -27.88 -4.35
N ILE A 466 3.58 -26.61 -4.37
CA ILE A 466 2.46 -26.10 -3.55
C ILE A 466 1.11 -26.24 -4.26
N ARG A 467 1.06 -26.07 -5.58
CA ARG A 467 -0.18 -26.09 -6.36
C ARG A 467 -1.01 -27.39 -6.25
N PRO A 468 -0.40 -28.58 -6.10
CA PRO A 468 -1.16 -29.83 -5.89
C PRO A 468 -1.66 -30.04 -4.45
N LEU A 469 -1.31 -29.17 -3.50
CA LEU A 469 -1.68 -29.34 -2.10
C LEU A 469 -3.20 -29.13 -1.89
N PRO A 470 -3.80 -29.74 -0.86
CA PRO A 470 -5.24 -29.60 -0.61
C PRO A 470 -5.66 -28.13 -0.44
N ASN A 471 -6.92 -27.82 -0.76
CA ASN A 471 -7.48 -26.46 -0.70
C ASN A 471 -6.85 -25.44 -1.67
N ILE A 472 -5.98 -25.88 -2.59
CA ILE A 472 -5.51 -25.07 -3.72
C ILE A 472 -6.14 -25.62 -4.99
N THR A 473 -6.96 -24.80 -5.63
CA THR A 473 -7.52 -25.10 -6.95
C THR A 473 -6.81 -24.21 -7.97
N THR A 474 -6.07 -24.83 -8.88
CA THR A 474 -5.44 -24.10 -10.00
C THR A 474 -6.54 -23.68 -10.99
N PRO A 475 -6.70 -22.37 -11.27
CA PRO A 475 -7.70 -21.92 -12.23
C PRO A 475 -7.37 -22.41 -13.65
N ALA A 476 -8.36 -22.95 -14.36
CA ALA A 476 -8.16 -23.44 -15.73
C ALA A 476 -7.98 -22.29 -16.73
N ASN A 477 -8.79 -21.22 -16.60
CA ASN A 477 -8.69 -20.00 -17.39
C ASN A 477 -9.28 -18.81 -16.61
N LEU A 478 -8.73 -17.62 -16.82
CA LEU A 478 -9.20 -16.35 -16.28
C LEU A 478 -10.14 -15.65 -17.29
N VAL A 479 -11.38 -15.39 -16.88
CA VAL A 479 -12.41 -14.77 -17.74
C VAL A 479 -12.99 -13.54 -17.07
N PHE A 480 -13.10 -12.40 -17.75
CA PHE A 480 -13.77 -11.22 -17.21
C PHE A 480 -15.23 -11.14 -17.65
N PRO A 481 -16.15 -10.60 -16.83
CA PRO A 481 -15.92 -10.00 -15.51
C PRO A 481 -15.65 -11.03 -14.38
N GLN A 482 -14.95 -10.59 -13.33
CA GLN A 482 -14.56 -11.38 -12.14
C GLN A 482 -15.16 -10.78 -10.86
N GLN A 483 -15.47 -11.62 -9.87
CA GLN A 483 -15.88 -11.17 -8.53
C GLN A 483 -15.48 -12.18 -7.47
N GLN A 484 -15.32 -11.71 -6.22
CA GLN A 484 -15.24 -12.61 -5.07
C GLN A 484 -16.63 -13.19 -4.75
N PRO A 485 -16.72 -14.45 -4.27
CA PRO A 485 -17.96 -15.00 -3.74
C PRO A 485 -18.47 -14.24 -2.52
N ALA A 486 -19.79 -13.99 -2.50
CA ALA A 486 -20.53 -13.42 -1.38
C ALA A 486 -20.76 -14.46 -0.25
N ASN A 487 -19.68 -14.93 0.37
CA ASN A 487 -19.70 -16.02 1.35
C ASN A 487 -19.24 -15.62 2.76
N ASN A 488 -19.16 -14.33 3.05
CA ASN A 488 -18.74 -13.76 4.33
C ASN A 488 -17.34 -14.22 4.78
N ALA A 489 -16.44 -14.52 3.82
CA ALA A 489 -15.07 -14.93 4.11
C ALA A 489 -14.18 -13.80 4.65
N ARG A 490 -14.72 -12.58 4.83
CA ARG A 490 -14.04 -11.42 5.43
C ARG A 490 -12.71 -11.08 4.75
N ARG A 491 -12.71 -11.10 3.41
CA ARG A 491 -11.52 -10.82 2.61
C ARG A 491 -11.04 -9.39 2.83
N ILE A 492 -9.73 -9.22 2.88
CA ILE A 492 -9.06 -7.92 2.94
C ILE A 492 -8.37 -7.74 1.60
N GLU A 493 -8.88 -6.82 0.79
CA GLU A 493 -8.39 -6.60 -0.57
C GLU A 493 -8.22 -5.09 -0.83
N THR A 494 -7.67 -4.77 -2.00
CA THR A 494 -7.53 -3.39 -2.46
C THR A 494 -8.29 -3.20 -3.76
N SER A 495 -8.79 -1.99 -3.96
CA SER A 495 -9.44 -1.59 -5.19
C SER A 495 -9.06 -0.15 -5.54
N LEU A 496 -9.67 0.40 -6.58
CA LEU A 496 -9.36 1.69 -7.16
C LEU A 496 -10.63 2.52 -7.24
N ASP A 497 -10.59 3.79 -6.83
CA ASP A 497 -11.69 4.70 -7.16
C ASP A 497 -11.53 5.20 -8.60
N THR A 498 -12.62 5.13 -9.37
CA THR A 498 -12.63 5.60 -10.76
C THR A 498 -13.06 7.08 -10.87
N ASN A 499 -13.45 7.71 -9.76
CA ASN A 499 -13.86 9.11 -9.71
C ASN A 499 -12.74 10.10 -9.30
N LEU A 500 -11.48 9.74 -9.57
CA LEU A 500 -10.32 10.55 -9.21
C LEU A 500 -10.17 11.80 -10.09
N VAL A 501 -9.76 12.91 -9.48
CA VAL A 501 -9.47 14.20 -10.12
C VAL A 501 -8.10 14.71 -9.72
N ALA A 502 -7.54 15.65 -10.48
CA ALA A 502 -6.21 16.19 -10.19
C ALA A 502 -6.20 16.99 -8.87
N PRO A 503 -5.24 16.75 -7.96
CA PRO A 503 -5.01 17.60 -6.80
C PRO A 503 -4.73 19.06 -7.22
N ILE A 504 -5.28 20.01 -6.45
CA ILE A 504 -5.16 21.45 -6.71
C ILE A 504 -4.40 22.11 -5.56
N HIS A 505 -3.38 22.88 -5.88
CA HIS A 505 -2.57 23.65 -4.94
C HIS A 505 -2.75 25.14 -5.16
N TYR A 506 -2.99 25.85 -4.06
CA TYR A 506 -3.06 27.30 -3.99
C TYR A 506 -1.83 27.79 -3.23
N SER A 507 -1.12 28.74 -3.80
CA SER A 507 0.01 29.38 -3.13
C SER A 507 -0.13 30.90 -3.22
N TRP A 508 0.20 31.58 -2.13
CA TRP A 508 0.28 33.03 -2.09
C TRP A 508 1.47 33.47 -1.26
N ASN A 509 1.99 34.64 -1.57
CA ASN A 509 3.07 35.24 -0.81
C ASN A 509 2.92 36.76 -0.73
N LEU A 510 3.56 37.31 0.30
CA LEU A 510 3.79 38.73 0.47
C LEU A 510 5.18 38.92 1.04
N SER A 511 6.00 39.72 0.38
CA SER A 511 7.34 40.11 0.83
C SER A 511 7.45 41.63 0.88
N PHE A 512 8.15 42.11 1.88
CA PHE A 512 8.51 43.51 2.05
C PHE A 512 9.99 43.60 2.34
N GLY A 513 10.71 44.24 1.44
CA GLY A 513 12.12 44.55 1.59
C GLY A 513 12.32 46.05 1.74
N ARG A 514 13.19 46.48 2.66
CA ARG A 514 13.48 47.88 2.94
C ARG A 514 14.95 48.10 3.26
N LYS A 515 15.57 49.05 2.57
CA LYS A 515 16.86 49.63 2.95
C LYS A 515 16.66 50.54 4.16
N LEU A 516 17.48 50.34 5.17
CA LEU A 516 17.53 51.11 6.41
C LEU A 516 18.78 51.99 6.44
N PRO A 517 18.86 52.97 7.36
CA PRO A 517 20.06 53.78 7.54
C PRO A 517 21.33 52.93 7.77
N LYS A 518 22.49 53.52 7.47
CA LYS A 518 23.81 52.88 7.64
C LYS A 518 24.02 51.60 6.82
N GLY A 519 23.27 51.44 5.73
CA GLY A 519 23.44 50.31 4.80
C GLY A 519 22.79 49.01 5.25
N ALA A 520 22.02 49.00 6.35
CA ALA A 520 21.25 47.83 6.76
C ALA A 520 20.08 47.57 5.78
N TYR A 521 19.67 46.30 5.66
CA TYR A 521 18.51 45.88 4.87
C TYR A 521 17.61 45.00 5.73
N PHE A 522 16.31 45.28 5.70
CA PHE A 522 15.28 44.50 6.36
C PHE A 522 14.43 43.80 5.30
N ASP A 523 14.23 42.50 5.45
CA ASP A 523 13.30 41.72 4.62
C ASP A 523 12.40 40.92 5.54
N ILE A 524 11.10 40.98 5.27
CA ILE A 524 10.11 40.09 5.86
C ILE A 524 9.29 39.47 4.74
N SER A 525 9.08 38.16 4.84
CA SER A 525 8.35 37.39 3.85
C SER A 525 7.37 36.45 4.53
N TYR A 526 6.15 36.39 3.99
CA TYR A 526 5.09 35.47 4.37
C TYR A 526 4.70 34.62 3.16
N ILE A 527 4.52 33.33 3.38
CA ILE A 527 4.10 32.36 2.37
C ILE A 527 2.95 31.53 2.94
N GLY A 528 1.85 31.46 2.20
CA GLY A 528 0.72 30.59 2.49
C GLY A 528 0.54 29.54 1.39
N ARG A 529 0.10 28.35 1.79
CA ARG A 529 -0.27 27.25 0.90
C ARG A 529 -1.54 26.59 1.39
N ALA A 530 -2.41 26.22 0.46
CA ALA A 530 -3.57 25.38 0.71
C ALA A 530 -3.71 24.37 -0.43
N ALA A 531 -4.21 23.17 -0.14
CA ALA A 531 -4.48 22.16 -1.16
C ALA A 531 -5.91 21.62 -1.06
N ARG A 532 -6.44 21.18 -2.19
CA ARG A 532 -7.77 20.57 -2.34
C ARG A 532 -7.64 19.31 -3.22
N ASN A 533 -8.58 18.39 -3.05
CA ASN A 533 -8.63 17.13 -3.81
C ASN A 533 -7.33 16.32 -3.71
N LEU A 534 -6.69 16.33 -2.53
CA LEU A 534 -5.52 15.48 -2.28
C LEU A 534 -5.95 14.02 -2.33
N LEU A 535 -5.11 13.18 -2.93
CA LEU A 535 -5.31 11.73 -2.95
C LEU A 535 -5.18 11.18 -1.52
N ALA A 536 -6.10 10.30 -1.15
CA ALA A 536 -6.10 9.61 0.12
C ALA A 536 -6.64 8.20 -0.08
N THR A 537 -6.08 7.25 0.68
CA THR A 537 -6.60 5.88 0.71
C THR A 537 -7.68 5.75 1.77
N ARG A 538 -8.77 5.03 1.46
CA ARG A 538 -9.85 4.77 2.42
C ARG A 538 -10.36 3.34 2.32
N ASP A 539 -10.64 2.73 3.47
CA ASP A 539 -11.41 1.49 3.50
C ASP A 539 -12.90 1.80 3.30
N VAL A 540 -13.46 1.35 2.17
CA VAL A 540 -14.88 1.55 1.85
C VAL A 540 -15.77 0.44 2.42
N MET A 541 -15.20 -0.57 3.08
CA MET A 541 -15.91 -1.71 3.67
C MET A 541 -15.95 -1.70 5.20
N ALA A 542 -15.50 -0.62 5.84
CA ALA A 542 -15.59 -0.44 7.28
C ALA A 542 -17.01 -0.78 7.80
N PRO A 543 -17.15 -1.43 8.98
CA PRO A 543 -18.45 -1.87 9.48
C PRO A 543 -19.48 -0.74 9.54
N ASN A 544 -20.74 -1.04 9.19
CA ASN A 544 -21.80 -0.04 9.15
C ASN A 544 -22.07 0.54 10.55
N ASN A 545 -22.21 1.88 10.67
CA ASN A 545 -22.94 2.47 11.79
C ASN A 545 -24.43 2.50 11.44
N LEU A 546 -25.11 1.38 11.64
CA LEU A 546 -26.53 1.24 11.33
C LEU A 546 -27.41 2.13 12.19
N THR A 547 -28.49 2.64 11.61
CA THR A 547 -29.56 3.36 12.31
C THR A 547 -30.77 2.43 12.46
N ASP A 548 -31.29 2.29 13.68
CA ASP A 548 -32.59 1.64 13.89
C ASP A 548 -33.71 2.51 13.29
N PRO A 549 -34.44 2.03 12.26
CA PRO A 549 -35.44 2.83 11.56
C PRO A 549 -36.65 3.19 12.45
N ARG A 550 -36.83 2.51 13.59
CA ARG A 550 -37.93 2.80 14.53
C ARG A 550 -37.59 3.89 15.52
N SER A 551 -36.41 3.84 16.13
CA SER A 551 -36.01 4.80 17.17
C SER A 551 -35.14 5.94 16.67
N GLY A 552 -34.50 5.79 15.51
CA GLY A 552 -33.46 6.70 15.02
C GLY A 552 -32.10 6.53 15.74
N GLN A 553 -32.00 5.64 16.72
CA GLN A 553 -30.75 5.36 17.44
C GLN A 553 -29.76 4.63 16.53
N THR A 554 -28.51 5.05 16.51
CA THR A 554 -27.42 4.37 15.80
C THR A 554 -26.78 3.27 16.63
N TYR A 555 -26.09 2.34 15.98
CA TYR A 555 -25.33 1.28 16.64
C TYR A 555 -24.34 1.86 17.65
N TYR A 556 -23.54 2.85 17.25
CA TYR A 556 -22.53 3.42 18.14
C TYR A 556 -23.13 4.20 19.31
N GLU A 557 -24.32 4.79 19.18
CA GLU A 557 -25.03 5.39 20.32
C GLU A 557 -25.49 4.31 21.31
N ALA A 558 -26.09 3.22 20.83
CA ALA A 558 -26.51 2.11 21.68
C ALA A 558 -25.32 1.39 22.34
N ALA A 559 -24.26 1.13 21.58
CA ALA A 559 -23.02 0.55 22.06
C ALA A 559 -22.34 1.44 23.12
N SER A 560 -22.28 2.76 22.88
CA SER A 560 -21.72 3.71 23.85
C SER A 560 -22.49 3.71 25.16
N TYR A 561 -23.82 3.65 25.12
CA TYR A 561 -24.62 3.50 26.33
C TYR A 561 -24.24 2.22 27.09
N VAL A 562 -24.22 1.07 26.41
CA VAL A 562 -23.93 -0.22 27.06
C VAL A 562 -22.53 -0.22 27.65
N GLU A 563 -21.54 0.34 26.96
CA GLU A 563 -20.17 0.51 27.46
C GLU A 563 -20.09 1.36 28.73
N LEU A 564 -20.81 2.49 28.76
CA LEU A 564 -20.84 3.35 29.94
C LEU A 564 -21.44 2.62 31.14
N GLN A 565 -22.49 1.82 30.93
CA GLN A 565 -23.08 0.98 31.98
C GLN A 565 -22.12 -0.13 32.44
N ARG A 566 -21.36 -0.74 31.51
CA ARG A 566 -20.34 -1.74 31.84
C ARG A 566 -19.23 -1.14 32.70
N ARG A 567 -18.74 0.04 32.35
CA ARG A 567 -17.73 0.77 33.12
C ARG A 567 -18.22 1.20 34.50
N ALA A 568 -19.50 1.55 34.61
CA ALA A 568 -20.13 1.87 35.89
C ALA A 568 -20.38 0.63 36.77
N GLY A 569 -20.17 -0.59 36.25
CA GLY A 569 -20.46 -1.82 36.99
C GLY A 569 -21.96 -2.04 37.22
N THR A 570 -22.83 -1.51 36.35
CA THR A 570 -24.28 -1.56 36.52
C THR A 570 -24.77 -3.01 36.61
N PRO A 571 -25.52 -3.38 37.68
CA PRO A 571 -26.14 -4.69 37.79
C PRO A 571 -27.09 -4.96 36.62
N LEU A 572 -27.12 -6.20 36.10
CA LEU A 572 -27.94 -6.54 34.92
C LEU A 572 -29.44 -6.22 35.11
N SER A 573 -29.95 -6.36 36.33
CA SER A 573 -31.34 -6.05 36.69
C SER A 573 -31.68 -4.56 36.61
N GLN A 574 -30.67 -3.68 36.61
CA GLN A 574 -30.81 -2.23 36.53
C GLN A 574 -30.48 -1.68 35.13
N LEU A 575 -30.05 -2.55 34.20
CA LEU A 575 -29.72 -2.14 32.84
C LEU A 575 -31.00 -1.82 32.06
N GLN A 576 -31.11 -0.60 31.53
CA GLN A 576 -32.25 -0.23 30.69
C GLN A 576 -32.07 -0.77 29.27
N ASN A 577 -33.16 -1.29 28.70
CA ASN A 577 -33.19 -1.78 27.33
C ASN A 577 -32.93 -0.65 26.34
N GLN A 578 -32.01 -0.88 25.39
CA GLN A 578 -31.71 0.04 24.31
C GLN A 578 -32.60 -0.26 23.11
N PRO A 579 -33.34 0.75 22.58
CA PRO A 579 -34.22 0.56 21.43
C PRO A 579 -33.56 -0.13 20.24
N PHE A 580 -32.30 0.20 19.94
CA PHE A 580 -31.55 -0.41 18.83
C PHE A 580 -31.53 -1.95 18.90
N PHE A 581 -31.16 -2.54 20.04
CA PHE A 581 -31.06 -4.00 20.18
C PHE A 581 -32.44 -4.68 20.29
N GLU A 582 -33.42 -4.00 20.87
CA GLU A 582 -34.78 -4.55 21.02
C GLU A 582 -35.60 -4.46 19.73
N ASN A 583 -35.35 -3.49 18.86
CA ASN A 583 -36.09 -3.31 17.61
C ASN A 583 -35.52 -4.14 16.44
N LEU A 584 -34.20 -4.26 16.34
CA LEU A 584 -33.55 -4.95 15.23
C LEU A 584 -33.54 -6.48 15.36
N TRP A 585 -33.74 -7.02 16.56
CA TRP A 585 -33.81 -8.46 16.81
C TRP A 585 -35.12 -8.83 17.49
N THR A 586 -35.65 -10.02 17.18
CA THR A 586 -36.83 -10.54 17.88
C THR A 586 -36.56 -10.58 19.39
N PRO A 587 -37.52 -10.25 20.26
CA PRO A 587 -37.30 -10.19 21.70
C PRO A 587 -36.63 -11.46 22.26
N GLY A 588 -35.51 -11.28 22.96
CA GLY A 588 -34.73 -12.37 23.58
C GLY A 588 -33.92 -13.25 22.61
N SER A 589 -34.00 -13.03 21.30
CA SER A 589 -33.28 -13.86 20.32
C SER A 589 -31.75 -13.75 20.44
N LEU A 590 -31.22 -12.59 20.85
CA LEU A 590 -29.78 -12.46 21.11
C LEU A 590 -29.35 -13.24 22.35
N ALA A 591 -30.18 -13.32 23.38
CA ALA A 591 -29.87 -14.15 24.56
C ALA A 591 -29.70 -15.62 24.15
N THR A 592 -30.63 -16.14 23.34
CA THR A 592 -30.52 -17.48 22.78
C THR A 592 -29.27 -17.64 21.91
N ALA A 593 -28.99 -16.68 21.03
CA ALA A 593 -27.83 -16.71 20.13
C ALA A 593 -26.47 -16.71 20.88
N PHE A 594 -26.40 -16.03 22.01
CA PHE A 594 -25.21 -15.99 22.87
C PHE A 594 -25.17 -17.12 23.92
N GLY A 595 -26.22 -17.92 24.05
CA GLY A 595 -26.30 -19.02 25.02
C GLY A 595 -26.64 -18.59 26.45
N TYR A 596 -27.35 -17.47 26.61
CA TYR A 596 -27.81 -16.97 27.91
C TYR A 596 -29.22 -17.46 28.26
N ALA A 597 -29.58 -17.36 29.55
CA ALA A 597 -30.85 -17.83 30.08
C ALA A 597 -32.07 -17.13 29.44
N ALA A 598 -33.16 -17.88 29.28
CA ALA A 598 -34.44 -17.37 28.81
C ALA A 598 -34.95 -16.22 29.70
N GLY A 599 -35.53 -15.18 29.08
CA GLY A 599 -35.98 -13.97 29.77
C GLY A 599 -34.94 -12.83 29.83
N THR A 600 -33.69 -13.09 29.41
CA THR A 600 -32.69 -12.03 29.20
C THR A 600 -33.06 -11.19 27.97
N SER A 601 -33.10 -9.86 28.10
CA SER A 601 -33.37 -8.96 26.96
C SER A 601 -32.22 -8.96 25.94
N ASN A 602 -32.45 -8.44 24.73
CA ASN A 602 -31.39 -8.36 23.72
C ASN A 602 -30.25 -7.42 24.19
N THR A 603 -30.59 -6.33 24.86
CA THR A 603 -29.64 -5.39 25.44
C THR A 603 -28.80 -6.03 26.54
N GLN A 604 -29.43 -6.78 27.45
CA GLN A 604 -28.74 -7.50 28.51
C GLN A 604 -27.82 -8.59 27.95
N ALA A 605 -28.23 -9.27 26.88
CA ALA A 605 -27.41 -10.26 26.21
C ALA A 605 -26.14 -9.62 25.61
N VAL A 606 -26.26 -8.49 24.92
CA VAL A 606 -25.10 -7.74 24.38
C VAL A 606 -24.20 -7.22 25.50
N PHE A 607 -24.77 -6.67 26.58
CA PHE A 607 -24.02 -6.22 27.74
C PHE A 607 -23.15 -7.33 28.32
N ARG A 608 -23.68 -8.54 28.46
CA ARG A 608 -22.93 -9.71 28.97
C ARG A 608 -21.88 -10.18 27.96
N ALA A 609 -22.29 -10.39 26.71
CA ALA A 609 -21.44 -10.91 25.64
C ALA A 609 -20.16 -10.10 25.47
N GLN A 610 -20.28 -8.77 25.52
CA GLN A 610 -19.13 -7.89 25.40
C GLN A 610 -18.03 -8.17 26.45
N GLY A 611 -18.38 -8.65 27.65
CA GLY A 611 -17.41 -9.00 28.69
C GLY A 611 -16.80 -10.38 28.57
N ASP A 612 -17.44 -11.27 27.82
CA ASP A 612 -17.02 -12.66 27.67
C ASP A 612 -16.04 -12.84 26.49
N PHE A 613 -15.94 -11.86 25.58
CA PHE A 613 -15.04 -11.91 24.43
C PHE A 613 -13.61 -11.45 24.75
N VAL A 614 -12.64 -12.07 24.07
CA VAL A 614 -11.22 -11.73 24.18
C VAL A 614 -11.02 -10.28 23.72
N GLY A 615 -10.64 -9.39 24.65
CA GLY A 615 -10.51 -7.96 24.39
C GLY A 615 -11.79 -7.14 24.63
N GLY A 616 -12.57 -7.51 25.66
CA GLY A 616 -13.95 -7.10 25.97
C GLY A 616 -14.37 -5.61 26.04
N ASN A 617 -13.66 -4.71 25.37
CA ASN A 617 -14.04 -3.32 25.08
C ASN A 617 -14.00 -2.99 23.57
N ASP A 618 -13.81 -3.97 22.67
CA ASP A 618 -13.89 -3.76 21.22
C ASP A 618 -15.32 -3.95 20.70
N TRP A 619 -15.97 -2.84 20.34
CA TRP A 619 -17.34 -2.82 19.81
C TRP A 619 -17.42 -3.18 18.32
N SER A 620 -16.31 -3.13 17.57
CA SER A 620 -16.29 -3.64 16.19
C SER A 620 -16.31 -5.18 16.16
N SER A 621 -15.64 -5.82 17.12
CA SER A 621 -15.76 -7.27 17.36
C SER A 621 -17.19 -7.68 17.75
N MET A 622 -17.91 -6.85 18.52
CA MET A 622 -19.31 -7.12 18.85
C MET A 622 -20.22 -7.13 17.61
N GLN A 623 -20.00 -6.23 16.65
CA GLN A 623 -20.73 -6.26 15.37
C GLN A 623 -20.49 -7.59 14.62
N THR A 624 -19.26 -8.09 14.69
CA THR A 624 -18.89 -9.42 14.16
C THR A 624 -19.68 -10.54 14.82
N GLU A 625 -19.80 -10.52 16.14
CA GLU A 625 -20.51 -11.55 16.91
C GLU A 625 -22.03 -11.47 16.69
N LEU A 626 -22.58 -10.26 16.58
CA LEU A 626 -23.99 -10.05 16.21
C LEU A 626 -24.31 -10.63 14.84
N ASP A 627 -23.49 -10.34 13.82
CA ASP A 627 -23.67 -10.88 12.47
C ASP A 627 -23.56 -12.42 12.45
N ASN A 628 -22.59 -12.97 13.18
CA ASN A 628 -22.31 -14.41 13.17
C ASN A 628 -23.35 -15.22 13.94
N ARG A 629 -23.73 -14.79 15.15
CA ARG A 629 -24.57 -15.58 16.05
C ARG A 629 -26.05 -15.37 15.85
N SER A 630 -26.47 -14.15 15.49
CA SER A 630 -27.88 -13.89 15.24
C SER A 630 -28.34 -14.35 13.85
N GLY A 631 -27.39 -14.61 12.93
CA GLY A 631 -27.67 -14.92 11.53
C GLY A 631 -28.10 -13.71 10.68
N LYS A 632 -28.38 -12.54 11.29
CA LYS A 632 -28.67 -11.30 10.58
C LYS A 632 -27.38 -10.59 10.20
N ARG A 633 -27.06 -10.51 8.89
CA ARG A 633 -25.84 -9.89 8.35
C ARG A 633 -26.03 -8.38 8.13
N LEU A 634 -25.92 -7.62 9.22
CA LEU A 634 -26.24 -6.20 9.28
C LEU A 634 -25.00 -5.30 9.13
N PHE A 635 -23.84 -5.72 9.65
CA PHE A 635 -22.70 -4.81 9.79
C PHE A 635 -21.64 -4.96 8.70
N HIS A 636 -21.35 -6.20 8.28
CA HIS A 636 -20.26 -6.49 7.34
C HIS A 636 -20.77 -6.76 5.92
N GLN A 637 -20.01 -6.33 4.92
CA GLN A 637 -20.26 -6.70 3.52
C GLN A 637 -19.88 -8.18 3.29
N ASN A 638 -20.58 -8.84 2.38
CA ASN A 638 -20.55 -10.31 2.21
C ASN A 638 -19.37 -10.84 1.38
N GLN A 639 -18.71 -10.01 0.57
CA GLN A 639 -17.51 -10.35 -0.21
C GLN A 639 -16.22 -9.99 0.55
N TYR A 640 -16.19 -8.81 1.18
CA TYR A 640 -15.01 -8.17 1.78
C TYR A 640 -15.29 -7.66 3.19
N ALA A 641 -14.31 -7.82 4.09
CA ALA A 641 -14.30 -7.14 5.39
C ALA A 641 -13.54 -5.81 5.35
N ALA A 642 -12.58 -5.68 4.43
CA ALA A 642 -11.89 -4.42 4.15
C ALA A 642 -11.60 -4.34 2.65
N LEU A 643 -11.86 -3.18 2.04
CA LEU A 643 -11.51 -2.89 0.66
C LEU A 643 -10.90 -1.50 0.61
N THR A 644 -9.57 -1.44 0.61
CA THR A 644 -8.87 -0.15 0.55
C THR A 644 -8.92 0.38 -0.87
N SER A 645 -9.53 1.53 -1.06
CA SER A 645 -9.50 2.31 -2.29
C SER A 645 -8.25 3.14 -2.36
N PHE A 646 -7.54 3.09 -3.49
CA PHE A 646 -6.52 4.07 -3.86
C PHE A 646 -7.08 5.27 -4.61
#